data_AF-A0A1Q3EKB7-F1
#
_entry.id   AF-A0A1Q3EKB7-F1
#
_cell.length_a   1.000
_cell.length_b   1.000
_cell.length_c   1.000
_cell.angle_alpha   90.00
_cell.angle_beta   90.00
_cell.angle_gamma   90.00
#
_symmetry.space_group_name_H-M   'P 1'
#
loop_
_entity.id
_entity.type
_entity.pdbx_description
1 polymer ?
#
loop_
_entity_poly.entity_id
_entity_poly.type
_entity_poly.pdbx_seq_one_letter_code
_entity_poly.pdbx_strand_id
1 'polypeptide(L)'
;MKLGRFLPKCLAALVLISLERIQCAAALASNYSGWTIERKLAVRERTRALWYHGFDNYMDHDELTPLSCSGQGPDWANPANVGANDVAGNFSLTLVDVLDTFVVLNDRIGFENAVKNVIHWVSFDVNTKPQVFETTIRVLGGLLSGHIFASQSGPFHLPWYRGELLSMAHDLGKRLLPAFATPTGLPLARINLRHGLSRGETLETCTAGAGSLILEFATLSRLTGDERFEKAAYKAFFAIWNRKSDIGLVGNTINTWTGDWTSPEVTGIGAGIDSFYEYALKWYILSGETEFLDVWDDAYASIMRYSRSMDGFWYRLVNMRSGDVAYNTVDSLSAFWPGLQVLAGDIQSAIKLHMAYYNLWRKHSGIPEVYDTSFKQATSHGYPLRPEFIESTWYLYRATHDPYYLEVGERVLFDISTRSNVTCGLAGIKDLRYNEQDDRMESFALSETLKYLFLLFDEENPLHKDDSNYVFTTEGHLLKLGPEHLREMSPSRRKLRKIEDHQCPAYQPFRSARGRRVNDSGLVVGIQGRADADYSRELVALDANEADSTHWSRSGWCERPKVELFSYDFILSPNGKVSPEDLSPSKVKLEPVPDGYVIQNVTGIRTHIVQRFDGRGYDVRKLGHYTVRPGQLVYINDSSLLLSAASPSTAAIEHFGAIQLRFYVDAVDTMFTKNSPANFKA
;
A
#
# COMPACT_ATOMS: atom_id res chain seq x y z
N MET A 1 -77.06 14.33 -22.05
CA MET A 1 -75.76 13.84 -22.58
C MET A 1 -74.95 15.00 -23.12
N LYS A 2 -73.93 15.48 -22.39
CA LYS A 2 -72.93 16.45 -22.86
C LYS A 2 -71.55 15.87 -22.56
N LEU A 3 -71.15 14.85 -23.32
CA LEU A 3 -69.86 14.16 -23.19
C LEU A 3 -68.78 14.76 -24.11
N GLY A 4 -68.79 16.09 -24.30
CA GLY A 4 -68.05 16.74 -25.40
C GLY A 4 -66.99 17.77 -24.99
N ARG A 5 -66.70 17.98 -23.70
CA ARG A 5 -65.77 19.04 -23.25
C ARG A 5 -64.57 18.59 -22.41
N PHE A 6 -64.45 17.31 -22.09
CA PHE A 6 -63.33 16.79 -21.27
C PHE A 6 -62.30 15.95 -22.03
N LEU A 7 -62.59 15.54 -23.27
CA LEU A 7 -61.69 14.70 -24.06
C LEU A 7 -60.31 15.33 -24.35
N PRO A 8 -60.19 16.62 -24.74
CA PRO A 8 -58.88 17.17 -25.11
C PRO A 8 -57.95 17.44 -23.92
N LYS A 9 -58.51 17.70 -22.72
CA LYS A 9 -57.70 17.89 -21.50
C LYS A 9 -57.19 16.58 -20.92
N CYS A 10 -57.99 15.51 -20.99
CA CYS A 10 -57.53 14.18 -20.57
C CYS A 10 -56.48 13.60 -21.53
N LEU A 11 -56.60 13.84 -22.84
CA LEU A 11 -55.58 13.44 -23.81
C LEU A 11 -54.27 14.21 -23.63
N ALA A 12 -54.32 15.53 -23.39
CA ALA A 12 -53.11 16.31 -23.10
C ALA A 12 -52.42 15.87 -21.79
N ALA A 13 -53.20 15.57 -20.75
CA ALA A 13 -52.66 15.05 -19.49
C ALA A 13 -52.07 13.64 -19.65
N LEU A 14 -52.69 12.75 -20.42
CA LEU A 14 -52.14 11.42 -20.71
C LEU A 14 -50.89 11.48 -21.58
N VAL A 15 -50.79 12.44 -22.51
CA VAL A 15 -49.58 12.69 -23.31
C VAL A 15 -48.46 13.28 -22.46
N LEU A 16 -48.74 14.20 -21.53
CA LEU A 16 -47.76 14.71 -20.58
C LEU A 16 -47.29 13.63 -19.58
N ILE A 17 -48.20 12.81 -19.06
CA ILE A 17 -47.85 11.71 -18.14
C ILE A 17 -47.09 10.60 -18.88
N SER A 18 -47.37 10.36 -20.16
CA SER A 18 -46.60 9.41 -20.97
C SER A 18 -45.24 9.97 -21.40
N LEU A 19 -45.12 11.27 -21.70
CA LEU A 19 -43.84 11.93 -21.95
C LEU A 19 -42.97 12.00 -20.68
N GLU A 20 -43.55 12.32 -19.53
CA GLU A 20 -42.86 12.25 -18.23
C GLU A 20 -42.51 10.81 -17.86
N ARG A 21 -43.36 9.81 -18.15
CA ARG A 21 -42.99 8.41 -17.97
C ARG A 21 -41.94 7.93 -18.97
N ILE A 22 -41.84 8.49 -20.17
CA ILE A 22 -40.79 8.17 -21.14
C ILE A 22 -39.48 8.88 -20.74
N GLN A 23 -39.52 10.11 -20.22
CA GLN A 23 -38.35 10.78 -19.63
C GLN A 23 -37.91 10.12 -18.33
N CYS A 24 -38.84 9.66 -17.50
CA CYS A 24 -38.55 8.95 -16.25
C CYS A 24 -38.15 7.49 -16.52
N ALA A 25 -38.68 6.83 -17.55
CA ALA A 25 -38.18 5.54 -18.01
C ALA A 25 -36.85 5.66 -18.78
N ALA A 26 -36.54 6.80 -19.40
CA ALA A 26 -35.21 7.09 -19.94
C ALA A 26 -34.20 7.49 -18.84
N ALA A 27 -34.68 8.02 -17.71
CA ALA A 27 -33.87 8.29 -16.52
C ALA A 27 -33.68 7.04 -15.63
N LEU A 28 -34.69 6.15 -15.57
CA LEU A 28 -34.67 4.87 -14.84
C LEU A 28 -34.12 3.71 -15.68
N ALA A 29 -34.14 3.84 -17.01
CA ALA A 29 -33.23 3.15 -17.90
C ALA A 29 -32.01 4.04 -18.14
N SER A 30 -31.35 4.47 -17.06
CA SER A 30 -29.90 4.63 -17.12
C SER A 30 -29.33 3.24 -17.40
N ASN A 31 -29.38 2.90 -18.69
CA ASN A 31 -28.61 1.86 -19.30
C ASN A 31 -27.24 1.89 -18.64
N TYR A 32 -26.73 0.70 -18.29
CA TYR A 32 -25.31 0.42 -18.17
C TYR A 32 -24.59 1.03 -19.39
N SER A 33 -24.32 2.32 -19.33
CA SER A 33 -23.50 3.03 -20.30
C SER A 33 -22.09 2.72 -19.82
N GLY A 34 -21.47 1.78 -20.53
CA GLY A 34 -20.07 1.48 -20.30
C GLY A 34 -19.24 2.76 -20.26
N TRP A 35 -18.12 2.73 -19.57
CA TRP A 35 -17.24 3.88 -19.43
C TRP A 35 -16.70 4.34 -20.79
N THR A 36 -17.33 5.35 -21.38
CA THR A 36 -16.83 6.00 -22.60
C THR A 36 -15.64 6.89 -22.26
N ILE A 37 -14.85 7.22 -23.29
CA ILE A 37 -13.71 8.14 -23.14
C ILE A 37 -14.21 9.51 -22.65
N GLU A 38 -15.33 10.00 -23.18
CA GLU A 38 -15.92 11.29 -22.81
C GLU A 38 -16.34 11.33 -21.34
N ARG A 39 -16.94 10.24 -20.82
CA ARG A 39 -17.32 10.16 -19.40
C ARG A 39 -16.08 10.20 -18.50
N LYS A 40 -15.03 9.41 -18.81
CA LYS A 40 -13.76 9.41 -18.05
C LYS A 40 -13.16 10.81 -18.01
N LEU A 41 -13.03 11.45 -19.18
CA LEU A 41 -12.49 12.81 -19.28
C LEU A 41 -13.36 13.84 -18.52
N ALA A 42 -14.69 13.72 -18.57
CA ALA A 42 -15.57 14.60 -17.80
C ALA A 42 -15.39 14.44 -16.29
N VAL A 43 -15.16 13.22 -15.79
CA VAL A 43 -14.88 12.99 -14.37
C VAL A 43 -13.49 13.52 -14.00
N ARG A 44 -12.48 13.29 -14.86
CA ARG A 44 -11.14 13.85 -14.72
C ARG A 44 -11.17 15.38 -14.56
N GLU A 45 -11.89 16.08 -15.43
CA GLU A 45 -12.00 17.55 -15.36
C GLU A 45 -12.78 18.03 -14.12
N ARG A 46 -13.78 17.28 -13.65
CA ARG A 46 -14.43 17.57 -12.36
C ARG A 46 -13.45 17.44 -11.19
N THR A 47 -12.62 16.40 -11.17
CA THR A 47 -11.56 16.25 -10.16
C THR A 47 -10.57 17.40 -10.23
N ARG A 48 -10.12 17.77 -11.44
CA ARG A 48 -9.23 18.91 -11.65
C ARG A 48 -9.84 20.21 -11.10
N ALA A 49 -11.11 20.48 -11.41
CA ALA A 49 -11.79 21.69 -10.94
C ALA A 49 -11.90 21.73 -9.41
N LEU A 50 -12.20 20.58 -8.78
CA LEU A 50 -12.24 20.47 -7.32
C LEU A 50 -10.85 20.68 -6.69
N TRP A 51 -9.80 20.20 -7.34
CA TRP A 51 -8.42 20.43 -6.91
C TRP A 51 -8.05 21.92 -6.93
N TYR A 52 -8.33 22.62 -8.04
CA TYR A 52 -8.11 24.06 -8.11
C TYR A 52 -8.95 24.84 -7.12
N HIS A 53 -10.20 24.42 -6.87
CA HIS A 53 -11.00 25.03 -5.82
C HIS A 53 -10.32 24.94 -4.44
N GLY A 54 -9.76 23.78 -4.09
CA GLY A 54 -8.98 23.66 -2.85
C GLY A 54 -7.69 24.49 -2.87
N PHE A 55 -6.91 24.39 -3.95
CA PHE A 55 -5.62 25.04 -4.07
C PHE A 55 -5.70 26.58 -4.13
N ASP A 56 -6.60 27.13 -4.95
CA ASP A 56 -6.74 28.57 -5.12
C ASP A 56 -7.18 29.24 -3.81
N ASN A 57 -8.12 28.62 -3.06
CA ASN A 57 -8.51 29.12 -1.73
C ASN A 57 -7.39 28.96 -0.68
N TYR A 58 -6.57 27.90 -0.79
CA TYR A 58 -5.38 27.78 0.03
C TYR A 58 -4.40 28.93 -0.24
N MET A 59 -4.19 29.32 -1.50
CA MET A 59 -3.28 30.42 -1.85
C MET A 59 -3.73 31.77 -1.28
N ASP A 60 -5.02 31.95 -1.00
CA ASP A 60 -5.56 33.17 -0.38
C ASP A 60 -5.33 33.22 1.15
N HIS A 61 -5.14 32.08 1.81
CA HIS A 61 -5.18 32.00 3.28
C HIS A 61 -4.00 31.28 3.97
N ASP A 62 -3.27 30.39 3.27
CA ASP A 62 -2.21 29.46 3.76
C ASP A 62 -2.66 28.59 4.98
N GLU A 63 -2.26 27.32 5.05
CA GLU A 63 -2.71 26.35 6.08
C GLU A 63 -4.23 26.41 6.36
N LEU A 64 -5.01 26.25 5.29
CA LEU A 64 -6.41 26.66 5.18
C LEU A 64 -7.37 26.00 6.19
N THR A 65 -8.17 26.84 6.83
CA THR A 65 -9.38 26.49 7.58
C THR A 65 -10.61 26.87 6.74
N PRO A 66 -11.22 25.90 6.02
CA PRO A 66 -12.11 26.16 4.89
C PRO A 66 -13.53 26.60 5.28
N LEU A 67 -13.95 26.45 6.55
CA LEU A 67 -15.23 26.95 7.06
C LEU A 67 -15.09 28.40 7.56
N SER A 68 -13.96 28.73 8.19
CA SER A 68 -13.68 30.09 8.67
C SER A 68 -13.04 31.00 7.62
N CYS A 69 -12.60 30.44 6.49
CA CYS A 69 -11.90 31.18 5.43
C CYS A 69 -10.67 31.91 5.97
N SER A 70 -9.85 31.18 6.72
CA SER A 70 -8.63 31.71 7.34
C SER A 70 -7.47 30.73 7.26
N GLY A 71 -6.30 31.14 7.72
CA GLY A 71 -5.13 30.28 7.81
C GLY A 71 -4.79 29.91 9.25
N GLN A 72 -4.38 28.67 9.46
CA GLN A 72 -4.00 28.14 10.77
C GLN A 72 -2.54 27.68 10.77
N GLY A 73 -1.66 28.61 11.13
CA GLY A 73 -0.27 28.32 11.43
C GLY A 73 -0.05 27.59 12.76
N PRO A 74 1.20 27.48 13.22
CA PRO A 74 1.53 26.81 14.48
C PRO A 74 0.83 27.46 15.69
N ASP A 75 0.49 26.64 16.69
CA ASP A 75 0.02 27.10 17.99
C ASP A 75 1.18 27.73 18.78
N TRP A 76 1.43 29.01 18.53
CA TRP A 76 2.45 29.80 19.20
C TRP A 76 2.16 30.01 20.69
N ALA A 77 0.90 29.94 21.10
CA ALA A 77 0.50 30.11 22.50
C ALA A 77 0.82 28.86 23.32
N ASN A 78 0.70 27.68 22.72
CA ASN A 78 1.07 26.42 23.32
C ASN A 78 1.98 25.58 22.39
N PRO A 79 3.31 25.83 22.40
CA PRO A 79 4.26 25.04 21.62
C PRO A 79 4.28 23.53 21.98
N ALA A 80 3.70 23.14 23.12
CA ALA A 80 3.56 21.75 23.53
C ALA A 80 2.27 21.09 23.00
N ASN A 81 1.43 21.82 22.24
CA ASN A 81 0.29 21.27 21.53
C ASN A 81 0.75 20.43 20.34
N VAL A 82 1.14 19.19 20.63
CA VAL A 82 1.69 18.24 19.67
C VAL A 82 0.74 18.04 18.48
N GLY A 83 -0.54 17.77 18.73
CA GLY A 83 -1.51 17.51 17.67
C GLY A 83 -1.67 18.66 16.66
N ALA A 84 -1.54 19.92 17.10
CA ALA A 84 -1.61 21.07 16.20
C ALA A 84 -0.27 21.41 15.53
N ASN A 85 0.85 21.15 16.21
CA ASN A 85 2.18 21.58 15.79
C ASN A 85 3.01 20.52 15.05
N ASP A 86 2.52 19.29 14.94
CA ASP A 86 3.26 18.18 14.33
C ASP A 86 3.58 18.43 12.84
N VAL A 87 2.62 18.98 12.10
CA VAL A 87 2.73 19.34 10.68
C VAL A 87 2.86 20.85 10.46
N ALA A 88 2.41 21.67 11.42
CA ALA A 88 2.45 23.13 11.33
C ALA A 88 3.85 23.66 11.65
N GLY A 89 4.73 23.68 10.64
CA GLY A 89 6.09 24.20 10.79
C GLY A 89 6.29 25.65 10.32
N ASN A 90 5.24 26.31 9.80
CA ASN A 90 5.27 27.66 9.21
C ASN A 90 6.18 27.76 7.97
N PHE A 91 6.00 26.82 7.03
CA PHE A 91 6.76 26.73 5.78
C PHE A 91 5.84 26.53 4.55
N SER A 92 4.59 26.98 4.63
CA SER A 92 3.57 26.84 3.58
C SER A 92 3.45 25.39 3.07
N LEU A 93 3.02 24.50 3.96
CA LEU A 93 3.10 23.05 3.77
C LEU A 93 2.45 22.63 2.46
N THR A 94 1.17 22.97 2.26
CA THR A 94 0.41 22.54 1.07
C THR A 94 1.04 23.06 -0.23
N LEU A 95 1.62 24.27 -0.24
CA LEU A 95 2.31 24.78 -1.44
C LEU A 95 3.49 23.88 -1.86
N VAL A 96 4.29 23.42 -0.89
CA VAL A 96 5.42 22.51 -1.14
C VAL A 96 4.91 21.12 -1.52
N ASP A 97 3.89 20.65 -0.82
CA ASP A 97 3.35 19.29 -0.92
C ASP A 97 2.73 19.01 -2.31
N VAL A 98 2.18 20.04 -2.96
CA VAL A 98 1.45 19.86 -4.24
C VAL A 98 2.29 20.16 -5.49
N LEU A 99 3.59 20.43 -5.36
CA LEU A 99 4.44 20.80 -6.50
C LEU A 99 4.34 19.80 -7.66
N ASP A 100 4.40 18.50 -7.36
CA ASP A 100 4.31 17.45 -8.38
C ASP A 100 2.87 17.12 -8.80
N THR A 101 1.85 17.57 -8.05
CA THR A 101 0.46 17.48 -8.50
C THR A 101 0.22 18.33 -9.74
N PHE A 102 0.85 19.49 -9.88
CA PHE A 102 0.80 20.26 -11.13
C PHE A 102 1.33 19.47 -12.33
N VAL A 103 2.35 18.62 -12.11
CA VAL A 103 2.88 17.72 -13.13
C VAL A 103 1.84 16.68 -13.54
N VAL A 104 1.20 16.04 -12.56
CA VAL A 104 0.11 15.07 -12.77
C VAL A 104 -1.05 15.70 -13.53
N LEU A 105 -1.44 16.92 -13.18
CA LEU A 105 -2.50 17.67 -13.83
C LEU A 105 -2.10 18.21 -15.21
N ASN A 106 -0.84 18.06 -15.64
CA ASN A 106 -0.31 18.63 -16.87
C ASN A 106 -0.38 20.18 -16.92
N ASP A 107 -0.17 20.87 -15.80
CA ASP A 107 -0.12 22.33 -15.74
C ASP A 107 1.30 22.87 -15.48
N ARG A 108 2.02 23.13 -16.57
CA ARG A 108 3.38 23.69 -16.52
C ARG A 108 3.44 25.10 -15.95
N ILE A 109 2.42 25.93 -16.20
CA ILE A 109 2.44 27.34 -15.79
C ILE A 109 2.20 27.43 -14.28
N GLY A 110 1.21 26.69 -13.77
CA GLY A 110 0.98 26.54 -12.33
C GLY A 110 2.20 25.98 -11.62
N PHE A 111 2.83 24.94 -12.17
CA PHE A 111 4.09 24.40 -11.65
C PHE A 111 5.18 25.47 -11.54
N GLU A 112 5.46 26.22 -12.62
CA GLU A 112 6.49 27.24 -12.62
C GLU A 112 6.23 28.34 -11.57
N ASN A 113 4.97 28.76 -11.43
CA ASN A 113 4.57 29.77 -10.45
C ASN A 113 4.71 29.24 -9.02
N ALA A 114 4.27 28.00 -8.76
CA ALA A 114 4.40 27.36 -7.46
C ALA A 114 5.88 27.22 -7.05
N VAL A 115 6.77 26.80 -7.96
CA VAL A 115 8.22 26.73 -7.70
C VAL A 115 8.78 28.12 -7.33
N LYS A 116 8.39 29.19 -8.04
CA LYS A 116 8.81 30.56 -7.69
C LYS A 116 8.32 30.98 -6.31
N ASN A 117 7.08 30.67 -5.97
CA ASN A 117 6.49 31.00 -4.68
C ASN A 117 7.20 30.24 -3.54
N VAL A 118 7.50 28.96 -3.72
CA VAL A 118 8.29 28.18 -2.74
C VAL A 118 9.65 28.82 -2.52
N ILE A 119 10.38 29.15 -3.59
CA ILE A 119 11.70 29.81 -3.48
C ILE A 119 11.60 31.17 -2.76
N HIS A 120 10.50 31.89 -2.93
CA HIS A 120 10.34 33.23 -2.38
C HIS A 120 9.84 33.26 -0.93
N TRP A 121 8.93 32.36 -0.56
CA TRP A 121 8.19 32.44 0.72
C TRP A 121 8.66 31.43 1.76
N VAL A 122 9.22 30.29 1.35
CA VAL A 122 9.52 29.20 2.27
C VAL A 122 10.92 29.34 2.89
N SER A 123 10.99 29.18 4.21
CA SER A 123 12.25 29.16 4.98
C SER A 123 12.19 28.10 6.08
N PHE A 124 13.32 27.41 6.31
CA PHE A 124 13.45 26.42 7.37
C PHE A 124 14.20 26.94 8.60
N ASP A 125 14.64 28.20 8.60
CA ASP A 125 15.15 28.85 9.81
C ASP A 125 14.01 29.39 10.67
N VAL A 126 13.19 28.49 11.19
CA VAL A 126 11.98 28.79 11.96
C VAL A 126 12.06 28.15 13.35
N ASN A 127 11.53 28.84 14.35
CA ASN A 127 11.49 28.35 15.73
C ASN A 127 10.23 27.50 15.97
N THR A 128 10.08 26.43 15.21
CA THR A 128 9.00 25.45 15.31
C THR A 128 9.58 24.07 15.56
N LYS A 129 8.78 23.15 16.13
CA LYS A 129 9.20 21.80 16.52
C LYS A 129 8.35 20.72 15.83
N PRO A 130 8.41 20.63 14.48
CA PRO A 130 7.63 19.66 13.75
C PRO A 130 8.14 18.23 13.97
N GLN A 131 7.33 17.26 13.53
CA GLN A 131 7.71 15.86 13.52
C GLN A 131 8.68 15.57 12.36
N VAL A 132 9.73 14.80 12.63
CA VAL A 132 10.77 14.43 11.64
C VAL A 132 10.15 13.65 10.49
N PHE A 133 9.26 12.72 10.79
CA PHE A 133 8.53 11.91 9.81
C PHE A 133 7.69 12.78 8.87
N GLU A 134 6.73 13.54 9.41
CA GLU A 134 5.85 14.42 8.64
C GLU A 134 6.64 15.43 7.79
N THR A 135 7.67 16.04 8.36
CA THR A 135 8.51 17.00 7.63
C THR A 135 9.29 16.33 6.49
N THR A 136 9.68 15.06 6.66
CA THR A 136 10.39 14.30 5.64
C THR A 136 9.46 13.96 4.48
N ILE A 137 8.34 13.31 4.77
CA ILE A 137 7.47 12.79 3.72
C ILE A 137 6.82 13.92 2.91
N ARG A 138 6.39 15.02 3.54
CA ARG A 138 5.69 16.13 2.86
C ARG A 138 6.63 17.18 2.28
N VAL A 139 7.53 17.71 3.11
CA VAL A 139 8.35 18.87 2.71
C VAL A 139 9.58 18.41 1.94
N LEU A 140 10.35 17.47 2.50
CA LEU A 140 11.54 16.97 1.80
C LEU A 140 11.15 16.22 0.53
N GLY A 141 10.12 15.37 0.59
CA GLY A 141 9.54 14.69 -0.57
C GLY A 141 9.07 15.66 -1.67
N GLY A 142 8.24 16.65 -1.33
CA GLY A 142 7.74 17.64 -2.28
C GLY A 142 8.86 18.48 -2.93
N LEU A 143 9.85 18.92 -2.15
CA LEU A 143 11.01 19.66 -2.69
C LEU A 143 11.85 18.82 -3.65
N LEU A 144 12.12 17.55 -3.31
CA LEU A 144 12.90 16.64 -4.15
C LEU A 144 12.15 16.33 -5.45
N SER A 145 10.86 16.03 -5.37
CA SER A 145 10.03 15.79 -6.55
C SER A 145 9.95 17.02 -7.46
N GLY A 146 9.65 18.20 -6.89
CA GLY A 146 9.66 19.46 -7.63
C GLY A 146 11.02 19.76 -8.27
N HIS A 147 12.13 19.50 -7.57
CA HIS A 147 13.47 19.65 -8.12
C HIS A 147 13.70 18.75 -9.33
N ILE A 148 13.32 17.48 -9.25
CA ILE A 148 13.49 16.51 -10.33
C ILE A 148 12.79 16.99 -11.61
N PHE A 149 11.54 17.46 -11.52
CA PHE A 149 10.81 17.94 -12.70
C PHE A 149 11.30 19.30 -13.21
N ALA A 150 11.71 20.21 -12.33
CA ALA A 150 12.23 21.52 -12.72
C ALA A 150 13.61 21.43 -13.39
N SER A 151 14.47 20.52 -12.92
CA SER A 151 15.86 20.40 -13.38
C SER A 151 16.02 19.49 -14.61
N GLN A 152 15.31 18.36 -14.67
CA GLN A 152 15.52 17.38 -15.72
C GLN A 152 14.88 17.81 -17.04
N SER A 153 15.45 17.35 -18.15
CA SER A 153 14.87 17.58 -19.48
C SER A 153 13.51 16.90 -19.58
N GLY A 154 12.49 17.67 -19.95
CA GLY A 154 11.12 17.16 -20.05
C GLY A 154 10.10 18.30 -20.19
N PRO A 155 8.80 17.98 -20.24
CA PRO A 155 7.74 18.98 -20.41
C PRO A 155 7.72 20.06 -19.32
N PHE A 156 8.17 19.72 -18.11
CA PHE A 156 8.18 20.57 -16.92
C PHE A 156 9.53 21.23 -16.61
N HIS A 157 10.53 21.02 -17.48
CA HIS A 157 11.84 21.66 -17.32
C HIS A 157 11.71 23.19 -17.27
N LEU A 158 12.38 23.82 -16.29
CA LEU A 158 12.39 25.26 -16.09
C LEU A 158 13.79 25.83 -16.45
N PRO A 159 13.98 26.48 -17.60
CA PRO A 159 15.30 26.92 -18.06
C PRO A 159 16.01 27.93 -17.15
N TRP A 160 15.26 28.66 -16.32
CA TRP A 160 15.80 29.63 -15.36
C TRP A 160 16.20 28.99 -14.03
N TYR A 161 15.69 27.80 -13.72
CA TYR A 161 15.91 27.12 -12.45
C TYR A 161 17.38 26.65 -12.33
N ARG A 162 17.95 26.77 -11.12
CA ARG A 162 19.36 26.49 -10.84
C ARG A 162 19.56 25.54 -9.66
N GLY A 163 18.52 24.81 -9.27
CA GLY A 163 18.59 23.82 -8.19
C GLY A 163 18.20 24.37 -6.81
N GLU A 164 17.47 25.48 -6.76
CA GLU A 164 17.07 26.15 -5.52
C GLU A 164 16.30 25.20 -4.58
N LEU A 165 15.32 24.46 -5.09
CA LEU A 165 14.58 23.45 -4.30
C LEU A 165 15.50 22.35 -3.74
N LEU A 166 16.53 21.91 -4.49
CA LEU A 166 17.51 20.93 -3.97
C LEU A 166 18.37 21.53 -2.87
N SER A 167 18.76 22.82 -3.00
CA SER A 167 19.48 23.53 -1.94
C SER A 167 18.63 23.66 -0.68
N MET A 168 17.32 23.93 -0.83
CA MET A 168 16.36 23.98 0.27
C MET A 168 16.19 22.61 0.92
N ALA A 169 16.06 21.54 0.12
CA ALA A 169 16.01 20.16 0.59
C ALA A 169 17.26 19.77 1.38
N HIS A 170 18.44 20.20 0.92
CA HIS A 170 19.71 19.99 1.62
C HIS A 170 19.78 20.74 2.96
N ASP A 171 19.29 21.99 3.02
CA ASP A 171 19.20 22.75 4.28
C ASP A 171 18.26 22.07 5.27
N LEU A 172 17.07 21.66 4.82
CA LEU A 172 16.11 20.94 5.65
C LEU A 172 16.70 19.63 6.17
N GLY A 173 17.29 18.82 5.29
CA GLY A 173 17.94 17.56 5.67
C GLY A 173 19.01 17.78 6.75
N LYS A 174 19.83 18.83 6.63
CA LYS A 174 20.85 19.17 7.65
C LYS A 174 20.24 19.49 9.01
N ARG A 175 19.08 20.16 9.03
CA ARG A 175 18.36 20.48 10.28
C ARG A 175 17.74 19.24 10.92
N LEU A 176 17.35 18.24 10.12
CA LEU A 176 16.79 16.97 10.60
C LEU A 176 17.84 15.97 11.06
N LEU A 177 19.04 15.97 10.47
CA LEU A 177 20.13 15.01 10.80
C LEU A 177 20.43 14.84 12.30
N PRO A 178 20.43 15.89 13.15
CA PRO A 178 20.67 15.73 14.58
C PRO A 178 19.67 14.80 15.28
N ALA A 179 18.45 14.60 14.75
CA ALA A 179 17.47 13.68 15.32
C ALA A 179 17.97 12.24 15.39
N PHE A 180 18.89 11.84 14.49
CA PHE A 180 19.48 10.50 14.42
C PHE A 180 20.65 10.30 15.40
N ALA A 181 21.02 11.31 16.19
CA ALA A 181 22.11 11.26 17.16
C ALA A 181 21.74 10.46 18.43
N THR A 182 21.19 9.26 18.25
CA THR A 182 20.82 8.31 19.29
C THR A 182 21.76 7.10 19.27
N PRO A 183 21.94 6.36 20.37
CA PRO A 183 22.79 5.17 20.41
C PRO A 183 22.37 4.10 19.39
N THR A 184 21.06 3.95 19.16
CA THR A 184 20.51 2.98 18.20
C THR A 184 20.62 3.47 16.75
N GLY A 185 20.67 4.79 16.53
CA GLY A 185 20.52 5.43 15.22
C GLY A 185 19.06 5.64 14.79
N LEU A 186 18.09 5.28 15.63
CA LEU A 186 16.68 5.62 15.42
C LEU A 186 16.48 7.12 15.67
N PRO A 187 15.78 7.86 14.79
CA PRO A 187 15.57 9.28 15.00
C PRO A 187 14.59 9.53 16.15
N LEU A 188 14.88 10.58 16.93
CA LEU A 188 13.87 11.18 17.80
C LEU A 188 12.71 11.69 16.95
N ALA A 189 11.48 11.55 17.45
CA ALA A 189 10.28 11.86 16.67
C ALA A 189 10.19 13.34 16.25
N ARG A 190 10.76 14.26 17.04
CA ARG A 190 10.62 15.72 16.83
C ARG A 190 11.95 16.44 16.99
N ILE A 191 12.09 17.55 16.28
CA ILE A 191 13.27 18.40 16.31
C ILE A 191 12.87 19.86 16.06
N ASN A 192 13.55 20.81 16.72
CA ASN A 192 13.34 22.22 16.42
C ASN A 192 14.18 22.64 15.21
N LEU A 193 13.59 23.25 14.19
CA LEU A 193 14.29 23.54 12.94
C LEU A 193 15.40 24.60 13.06
N ARG A 194 15.33 25.48 14.06
CA ARG A 194 16.38 26.48 14.36
C ARG A 194 17.37 26.02 15.43
N HIS A 195 16.85 25.42 16.50
CA HIS A 195 17.63 25.12 17.72
C HIS A 195 18.07 23.65 17.82
N GLY A 196 17.59 22.77 16.94
CA GLY A 196 17.90 21.35 16.96
C GLY A 196 17.20 20.61 18.11
N LEU A 197 17.94 19.73 18.79
CA LEU A 197 17.38 18.86 19.83
C LEU A 197 17.08 19.62 21.13
N SER A 198 15.86 19.43 21.64
CA SER A 198 15.44 19.96 22.94
C SER A 198 15.83 19.01 24.09
N ARG A 199 16.17 19.57 25.26
CA ARG A 199 16.38 18.76 26.47
C ARG A 199 15.05 18.17 26.93
N GLY A 200 15.01 16.86 27.17
CA GLY A 200 13.80 16.16 27.61
C GLY A 200 12.81 15.83 26.50
N GLU A 201 13.26 15.82 25.23
CA GLU A 201 12.43 15.31 24.12
C GLU A 201 12.05 13.83 24.35
N THR A 202 10.89 13.43 23.84
CA THR A 202 10.44 12.03 23.99
C THR A 202 11.44 11.08 23.34
N LEU A 203 11.73 9.99 24.04
CA LEU A 203 12.61 8.93 23.55
C LEU A 203 11.84 7.89 22.73
N GLU A 204 10.54 8.04 22.56
CA GLU A 204 9.68 7.12 21.81
C GLU A 204 9.47 7.62 20.38
N THR A 205 9.49 6.68 19.44
CA THR A 205 9.11 6.88 18.04
C THR A 205 8.33 5.66 17.57
N CYS A 206 7.59 5.80 16.46
CA CYS A 206 6.91 4.67 15.84
C CYS A 206 7.77 4.06 14.72
N THR A 207 7.44 2.83 14.33
CA THR A 207 8.10 2.08 13.26
C THR A 207 8.05 2.84 11.93
N ALA A 208 6.89 3.39 11.56
CA ALA A 208 6.76 4.27 10.40
C ALA A 208 7.65 5.52 10.54
N GLY A 209 7.57 6.21 11.69
CA GLY A 209 8.30 7.45 11.90
C GLY A 209 9.83 7.33 11.85
N ALA A 210 10.38 6.15 12.20
CA ALA A 210 11.80 5.87 12.09
C ALA A 210 12.21 5.15 10.79
N GLY A 211 11.30 4.36 10.21
CA GLY A 211 11.56 3.50 9.07
C GLY A 211 11.29 4.16 7.71
N SER A 212 10.38 5.12 7.66
CA SER A 212 9.85 5.69 6.41
C SER A 212 10.59 6.97 6.01
N LEU A 213 11.92 6.92 5.96
CA LEU A 213 12.77 8.08 5.65
C LEU A 213 13.74 7.80 4.49
N ILE A 214 13.89 6.53 4.08
CA ILE A 214 14.93 6.13 3.13
C ILE A 214 14.70 6.70 1.72
N LEU A 215 13.45 6.78 1.23
CA LEU A 215 13.16 7.28 -0.11
C LEU A 215 13.70 8.70 -0.30
N GLU A 216 13.37 9.62 0.62
CA GLU A 216 13.71 11.03 0.55
C GLU A 216 15.18 11.27 0.91
N PHE A 217 15.67 10.70 2.02
CA PHE A 217 17.05 10.92 2.47
C PHE A 217 18.07 10.29 1.50
N ALA A 218 17.77 9.12 0.94
CA ALA A 218 18.63 8.53 -0.06
C ALA A 218 18.60 9.33 -1.35
N THR A 219 17.42 9.72 -1.84
CA THR A 219 17.30 10.57 -3.03
C THR A 219 18.07 11.89 -2.87
N LEU A 220 17.94 12.56 -1.71
CA LEU A 220 18.73 13.75 -1.38
C LEU A 220 20.23 13.47 -1.46
N SER A 221 20.70 12.35 -0.91
CA SER A 221 22.12 11.96 -0.97
C SER A 221 22.59 11.71 -2.40
N ARG A 222 21.78 11.03 -3.21
CA ARG A 222 22.13 10.72 -4.61
C ARG A 222 22.20 11.97 -5.47
N LEU A 223 21.30 12.93 -5.25
CA LEU A 223 21.27 14.18 -6.02
C LEU A 223 22.34 15.19 -5.55
N THR A 224 22.70 15.21 -4.27
CA THR A 224 23.67 16.19 -3.72
C THR A 224 25.10 15.65 -3.59
N GLY A 225 25.28 14.33 -3.57
CA GLY A 225 26.54 13.67 -3.25
C GLY A 225 26.88 13.61 -1.75
N ASP A 226 26.01 14.11 -0.86
CA ASP A 226 26.21 14.08 0.59
C ASP A 226 25.62 12.80 1.19
N GLU A 227 26.45 11.77 1.38
CA GLU A 227 26.03 10.44 1.83
C GLU A 227 25.47 10.38 3.27
N ARG A 228 25.55 11.47 4.05
CA ARG A 228 25.14 11.45 5.46
C ARG A 228 23.66 11.16 5.63
N PHE A 229 22.80 11.64 4.72
CA PHE A 229 21.36 11.44 4.83
C PHE A 229 20.99 9.97 4.59
N GLU A 230 21.47 9.38 3.49
CA GLU A 230 21.19 7.99 3.16
C GLU A 230 21.73 7.04 4.25
N LYS A 231 22.94 7.28 4.75
CA LYS A 231 23.52 6.46 5.83
C LYS A 231 22.67 6.53 7.10
N ALA A 232 22.13 7.69 7.44
CA ALA A 232 21.27 7.86 8.61
C ALA A 232 19.95 7.10 8.44
N ALA A 233 19.25 7.29 7.32
CA ALA A 233 17.97 6.63 7.05
C ALA A 233 18.13 5.11 6.87
N TYR A 234 19.16 4.65 6.16
CA TYR A 234 19.47 3.22 6.00
C TYR A 234 19.73 2.57 7.36
N LYS A 235 20.54 3.21 8.22
CA LYS A 235 20.80 2.71 9.57
C LYS A 235 19.52 2.63 10.39
N ALA A 236 18.65 3.65 10.34
CA ALA A 236 17.39 3.67 11.06
C ALA A 236 16.43 2.55 10.60
N PHE A 237 16.24 2.39 9.29
CA PHE A 237 15.40 1.34 8.70
C PHE A 237 15.84 -0.06 9.16
N PHE A 238 17.14 -0.38 9.04
CA PHE A 238 17.64 -1.69 9.48
C PHE A 238 17.74 -1.80 11.01
N ALA A 239 17.82 -0.70 11.76
CA ALA A 239 17.73 -0.74 13.22
C ALA A 239 16.34 -1.20 13.68
N ILE A 240 15.27 -0.83 12.96
CA ILE A 240 13.92 -1.37 13.14
C ILE A 240 13.87 -2.85 12.74
N TRP A 241 14.25 -3.17 11.50
CA TRP A 241 14.12 -4.54 10.97
C TRP A 241 14.91 -5.60 11.77
N ASN A 242 16.08 -5.23 12.26
CA ASN A 242 16.92 -6.12 13.06
C ASN A 242 16.37 -6.39 14.46
N ARG A 243 15.29 -5.70 14.86
CA ARG A 243 14.58 -5.89 16.13
C ARG A 243 13.24 -6.58 16.00
N LYS A 244 12.88 -7.07 14.81
CA LYS A 244 11.68 -7.90 14.63
C LYS A 244 11.70 -9.11 15.57
N SER A 245 10.53 -9.61 15.93
CA SER A 245 10.36 -10.81 16.75
C SER A 245 10.82 -12.08 16.02
N ASP A 246 10.85 -13.20 16.74
CA ASP A 246 11.17 -14.52 16.17
C ASP A 246 10.17 -14.94 15.07
N ILE A 247 8.94 -14.42 15.12
CA ILE A 247 7.91 -14.64 14.10
C ILE A 247 7.95 -13.61 12.96
N GLY A 248 8.96 -12.73 12.94
CA GLY A 248 9.24 -11.82 11.83
C GLY A 248 8.40 -10.55 11.80
N LEU A 249 7.76 -10.18 12.91
CA LEU A 249 6.96 -8.96 13.02
C LEU A 249 7.71 -7.85 13.77
N VAL A 250 7.48 -6.59 13.40
CA VAL A 250 7.99 -5.39 14.10
C VAL A 250 6.89 -4.79 14.97
N GLY A 251 7.24 -4.15 16.09
CA GLY A 251 6.25 -3.51 16.96
C GLY A 251 5.83 -2.13 16.43
N ASN A 252 4.81 -1.51 17.03
CA ASN A 252 4.41 -0.16 16.67
C ASN A 252 5.38 0.91 17.19
N THR A 253 5.59 0.97 18.50
CA THR A 253 6.35 2.03 19.17
C THR A 253 7.63 1.46 19.81
N ILE A 254 8.73 2.20 19.68
CA ILE A 254 10.08 1.79 20.08
C ILE A 254 10.82 2.92 20.79
N ASN A 255 11.60 2.55 21.81
CA ASN A 255 12.51 3.47 22.48
C ASN A 255 13.77 3.70 21.63
N THR A 256 14.02 4.94 21.23
CA THR A 256 15.17 5.35 20.41
C THR A 256 16.52 5.20 21.10
N TRP A 257 16.57 5.11 22.43
CA TRP A 257 17.81 5.01 23.20
C TRP A 257 18.20 3.58 23.50
N THR A 258 17.26 2.77 23.98
CA THR A 258 17.49 1.35 24.31
C THR A 258 17.26 0.44 23.10
N GLY A 259 16.34 0.82 22.21
CA GLY A 259 15.89 -0.02 21.11
C GLY A 259 14.89 -1.08 21.54
N ASP A 260 14.25 -0.93 22.70
CA ASP A 260 13.21 -1.84 23.17
C ASP A 260 11.84 -1.42 22.66
N TRP A 261 11.02 -2.40 22.29
CA TRP A 261 9.62 -2.19 21.96
C TRP A 261 8.82 -1.80 23.20
N THR A 262 7.97 -0.79 23.07
CA THR A 262 7.14 -0.30 24.18
C THR A 262 5.85 -1.12 24.27
N SER A 263 5.39 -1.40 25.48
CA SER A 263 4.11 -2.08 25.70
C SER A 263 2.92 -1.14 25.47
N PRO A 264 1.82 -1.61 24.85
CA PRO A 264 1.62 -2.96 24.34
C PRO A 264 2.32 -3.19 22.99
N GLU A 265 3.03 -4.32 22.86
CA GLU A 265 3.81 -4.66 21.66
C GLU A 265 2.93 -5.18 20.52
N VAL A 266 2.07 -4.30 20.00
CA VAL A 266 1.09 -4.60 18.95
C VAL A 266 1.65 -4.26 17.58
N THR A 267 1.26 -5.06 16.59
CA THR A 267 1.63 -4.91 15.18
C THR A 267 0.42 -5.08 14.28
N GLY A 268 0.50 -4.55 13.07
CA GLY A 268 -0.47 -4.69 12.00
C GLY A 268 0.05 -4.02 10.74
N ILE A 269 -0.86 -3.68 9.84
CA ILE A 269 -0.57 -2.93 8.61
C ILE A 269 -0.92 -1.43 8.74
N GLY A 270 -1.57 -1.02 9.84
CA GLY A 270 -2.11 0.31 10.00
C GLY A 270 -1.18 1.31 10.67
N ALA A 271 -1.81 2.30 11.31
CA ALA A 271 -1.16 3.52 11.79
C ALA A 271 0.12 3.27 12.60
N GLY A 272 1.20 3.93 12.22
CA GLY A 272 2.49 3.89 12.92
C GLY A 272 3.41 2.73 12.50
N ILE A 273 2.97 1.89 11.56
CA ILE A 273 3.76 0.81 10.97
C ILE A 273 3.68 0.82 9.44
N ASP A 274 2.47 0.97 8.89
CA ASP A 274 2.14 1.17 7.46
C ASP A 274 3.33 1.37 6.50
N SER A 275 3.85 2.58 6.45
CA SER A 275 4.83 3.06 5.47
C SER A 275 6.22 2.44 5.63
N PHE A 276 6.52 1.77 6.75
CA PHE A 276 7.75 0.98 6.87
C PHE A 276 7.77 -0.16 5.84
N TYR A 277 6.65 -0.85 5.68
CA TYR A 277 6.53 -1.91 4.68
C TYR A 277 6.51 -1.34 3.27
N GLU A 278 5.87 -0.19 3.09
CA GLU A 278 5.85 0.52 1.83
C GLU A 278 7.27 0.88 1.37
N TYR A 279 8.10 1.45 2.25
CA TYR A 279 9.46 1.86 1.93
C TYR A 279 10.38 0.66 1.70
N ALA A 280 10.11 -0.50 2.31
CA ALA A 280 10.80 -1.74 1.99
C ALA A 280 10.62 -2.11 0.51
N LEU A 281 9.39 -2.07 0.00
CA LEU A 281 9.16 -2.42 -1.41
C LEU A 281 9.51 -1.27 -2.36
N LYS A 282 9.06 -0.05 -2.06
CA LYS A 282 9.22 1.11 -2.95
C LYS A 282 10.68 1.53 -3.09
N TRP A 283 11.53 1.40 -2.06
CA TRP A 283 12.96 1.67 -2.23
C TRP A 283 13.63 0.63 -3.14
N TYR A 284 13.23 -0.65 -3.07
CA TYR A 284 13.72 -1.65 -4.01
C TYR A 284 13.33 -1.30 -5.46
N ILE A 285 12.07 -0.89 -5.69
CA ILE A 285 11.61 -0.46 -7.03
C ILE A 285 12.43 0.74 -7.53
N LEU A 286 12.68 1.74 -6.67
CA LEU A 286 13.39 2.95 -7.04
C LEU A 286 14.91 2.73 -7.25
N SER A 287 15.54 1.88 -6.45
CA SER A 287 17.02 1.77 -6.37
C SER A 287 17.61 0.45 -6.89
N GLY A 288 16.81 -0.62 -6.95
CA GLY A 288 17.27 -1.98 -7.21
C GLY A 288 17.99 -2.66 -6.03
N GLU A 289 17.99 -2.06 -4.83
CA GLU A 289 18.69 -2.60 -3.66
C GLU A 289 17.93 -3.76 -3.02
N THR A 290 18.37 -4.98 -3.35
CA THR A 290 17.70 -6.24 -3.00
C THR A 290 17.52 -6.51 -1.50
N GLU A 291 18.30 -5.87 -0.61
CA GLU A 291 18.12 -6.06 0.84
C GLU A 291 16.76 -5.55 1.32
N PHE A 292 16.18 -4.56 0.65
CA PHE A 292 14.87 -4.03 0.99
C PHE A 292 13.75 -4.93 0.46
N LEU A 293 13.94 -5.56 -0.71
CA LEU A 293 13.05 -6.62 -1.19
C LEU A 293 13.05 -7.82 -0.22
N ASP A 294 14.21 -8.19 0.31
CA ASP A 294 14.31 -9.27 1.30
C ASP A 294 13.50 -8.97 2.57
N VAL A 295 13.51 -7.70 3.01
CA VAL A 295 12.72 -7.22 4.15
C VAL A 295 11.24 -7.31 3.83
N TRP A 296 10.82 -6.83 2.66
CA TRP A 296 9.44 -6.91 2.19
C TRP A 296 8.94 -8.36 2.15
N ASP A 297 9.66 -9.27 1.49
CA ASP A 297 9.27 -10.67 1.36
C ASP A 297 9.07 -11.35 2.71
N ASP A 298 10.01 -11.15 3.64
CA ASP A 298 9.96 -11.73 4.98
C ASP A 298 8.82 -11.12 5.81
N ALA A 299 8.65 -9.80 5.75
CA ALA A 299 7.60 -9.08 6.48
C ALA A 299 6.20 -9.42 5.96
N TYR A 300 6.03 -9.45 4.64
CA TYR A 300 4.77 -9.78 3.97
C TYR A 300 4.33 -11.19 4.33
N ALA A 301 5.24 -12.17 4.26
CA ALA A 301 4.94 -13.55 4.66
C ALA A 301 4.47 -13.64 6.12
N SER A 302 5.07 -12.88 7.04
CA SER A 302 4.65 -12.81 8.44
C SER A 302 3.29 -12.13 8.62
N ILE A 303 3.04 -11.00 7.95
CA ILE A 303 1.74 -10.31 8.00
C ILE A 303 0.62 -11.20 7.45
N MET A 304 0.85 -11.85 6.31
CA MET A 304 -0.11 -12.76 5.69
C MET A 304 -0.39 -14.01 6.52
N ARG A 305 0.52 -14.38 7.43
CA ARG A 305 0.37 -15.53 8.34
C ARG A 305 -0.38 -15.18 9.61
N TYR A 306 0.00 -14.09 10.25
CA TYR A 306 -0.42 -13.77 11.62
C TYR A 306 -1.51 -12.69 11.66
N SER A 307 -1.41 -11.65 10.82
CA SER A 307 -2.34 -10.53 10.82
C SER A 307 -3.55 -10.76 9.91
N ARG A 308 -3.35 -11.35 8.72
CA ARG A 308 -4.44 -11.62 7.77
C ARG A 308 -5.48 -12.57 8.38
N SER A 309 -6.75 -12.20 8.30
CA SER A 309 -7.86 -13.05 8.70
C SER A 309 -7.97 -14.28 7.80
N MET A 310 -8.52 -15.37 8.34
CA MET A 310 -8.61 -16.65 7.60
C MET A 310 -9.45 -16.58 6.32
N ASP A 311 -10.39 -15.63 6.23
CA ASP A 311 -11.20 -15.35 5.05
C ASP A 311 -10.48 -14.46 4.01
N GLY A 312 -9.38 -13.81 4.41
CA GLY A 312 -8.55 -12.95 3.59
C GLY A 312 -9.05 -11.51 3.38
N PHE A 313 -10.08 -11.07 4.09
CA PHE A 313 -10.69 -9.74 3.91
C PHE A 313 -10.20 -8.68 4.90
N TRP A 314 -9.59 -9.06 6.02
CA TRP A 314 -9.14 -8.14 7.05
C TRP A 314 -7.71 -8.45 7.50
N TYR A 315 -7.02 -7.43 8.01
CA TYR A 315 -5.71 -7.56 8.63
C TYR A 315 -5.82 -7.04 10.06
N ARG A 316 -5.73 -7.96 11.01
CA ARG A 316 -6.01 -7.69 12.42
C ARG A 316 -4.74 -7.23 13.12
N LEU A 317 -4.91 -6.42 14.16
CA LEU A 317 -3.83 -6.08 15.07
C LEU A 317 -3.50 -7.29 15.94
N VAL A 318 -2.24 -7.70 15.96
CA VAL A 318 -1.75 -8.87 16.69
C VAL A 318 -0.61 -8.51 17.63
N ASN A 319 -0.34 -9.34 18.62
CA ASN A 319 0.88 -9.24 19.42
C ASN A 319 2.08 -9.62 18.55
N MET A 320 3.13 -8.79 18.54
CA MET A 320 4.27 -9.01 17.66
C MET A 320 5.08 -10.28 17.96
N ARG A 321 5.01 -10.81 19.19
CA ARG A 321 5.78 -12.00 19.62
C ARG A 321 4.98 -13.28 19.48
N SER A 322 3.72 -13.29 19.92
CA SER A 322 2.89 -14.50 19.87
C SER A 322 2.10 -14.64 18.56
N GLY A 323 1.81 -13.53 17.89
CA GLY A 323 0.90 -13.51 16.73
C GLY A 323 -0.57 -13.64 17.12
N ASP A 324 -0.89 -13.63 18.41
CA ASP A 324 -2.29 -13.67 18.88
C ASP A 324 -2.98 -12.34 18.58
N VAL A 325 -4.27 -12.40 18.27
CA VAL A 325 -5.10 -11.21 18.02
C VAL A 325 -5.13 -10.34 19.27
N ALA A 326 -4.65 -9.09 19.13
CA ALA A 326 -4.68 -8.07 20.17
C ALA A 326 -5.98 -7.27 20.09
N TYR A 327 -6.36 -6.83 18.87
CA TYR A 327 -7.58 -6.07 18.63
C TYR A 327 -8.24 -6.50 17.32
N ASN A 328 -9.58 -6.45 17.29
CA ASN A 328 -10.39 -6.71 16.10
C ASN A 328 -10.78 -5.44 15.34
N THR A 329 -9.98 -4.38 15.48
CA THR A 329 -10.18 -3.11 14.81
C THR A 329 -9.30 -3.01 13.57
N VAL A 330 -9.80 -2.32 12.55
CA VAL A 330 -9.03 -1.85 11.38
C VAL A 330 -9.15 -0.34 11.31
N ASP A 331 -8.10 0.32 10.83
CA ASP A 331 -8.10 1.77 10.63
C ASP A 331 -8.25 2.13 9.14
N SER A 332 -8.53 3.41 8.91
CA SER A 332 -8.64 4.00 7.57
C SER A 332 -7.31 4.00 6.81
N LEU A 333 -6.19 4.21 7.51
CA LEU A 333 -4.84 4.24 6.93
C LEU A 333 -4.48 2.91 6.28
N SER A 334 -4.88 1.78 6.87
CA SER A 334 -4.67 0.43 6.34
C SER A 334 -5.27 0.20 4.94
N ALA A 335 -6.08 1.13 4.42
CA ALA A 335 -6.62 1.08 3.06
C ALA A 335 -5.58 1.29 1.95
N PHE A 336 -4.32 1.62 2.27
CA PHE A 336 -3.20 1.70 1.30
C PHE A 336 -2.67 0.32 0.90
N TRP A 337 -2.83 -0.67 1.79
CA TRP A 337 -2.24 -2.00 1.67
C TRP A 337 -2.62 -2.73 0.38
N PRO A 338 -3.86 -2.65 -0.15
CA PRO A 338 -4.18 -3.19 -1.47
C PRO A 338 -3.30 -2.63 -2.60
N GLY A 339 -3.00 -1.33 -2.60
CA GLY A 339 -2.11 -0.71 -3.57
C GLY A 339 -0.70 -1.29 -3.50
N LEU A 340 -0.19 -1.47 -2.28
CA LEU A 340 1.12 -2.11 -2.06
C LEU A 340 1.13 -3.60 -2.47
N GLN A 341 0.03 -4.32 -2.23
CA GLN A 341 -0.14 -5.69 -2.68
C GLN A 341 -0.16 -5.81 -4.21
N VAL A 342 -0.77 -4.84 -4.91
CA VAL A 342 -0.71 -4.76 -6.37
C VAL A 342 0.74 -4.59 -6.83
N LEU A 343 1.50 -3.67 -6.22
CA LEU A 343 2.92 -3.47 -6.53
C LEU A 343 3.75 -4.74 -6.31
N ALA A 344 3.41 -5.55 -5.30
CA ALA A 344 4.07 -6.82 -5.01
C ALA A 344 3.59 -8.00 -5.89
N GLY A 345 2.51 -7.83 -6.66
CA GLY A 345 1.92 -8.85 -7.51
C GLY A 345 0.84 -9.72 -6.87
N ASP A 346 0.39 -9.44 -5.65
CA ASP A 346 -0.74 -10.12 -4.98
C ASP A 346 -2.08 -9.43 -5.23
N ILE A 347 -2.51 -9.47 -6.49
CA ILE A 347 -3.72 -8.78 -6.95
C ILE A 347 -4.99 -9.37 -6.30
N GLN A 348 -5.00 -10.67 -5.98
CA GLN A 348 -6.19 -11.32 -5.40
C GLN A 348 -6.45 -10.91 -3.94
N SER A 349 -5.40 -10.84 -3.12
CA SER A 349 -5.54 -10.32 -1.75
C SER A 349 -5.91 -8.84 -1.75
N ALA A 350 -5.34 -8.06 -2.68
CA ALA A 350 -5.65 -6.65 -2.85
C ALA A 350 -7.15 -6.41 -3.17
N ILE A 351 -7.70 -7.18 -4.12
CA ILE A 351 -9.13 -7.12 -4.48
C ILE A 351 -10.01 -7.34 -3.24
N LYS A 352 -9.74 -8.38 -2.45
CA LYS A 352 -10.57 -8.73 -1.28
C LYS A 352 -10.60 -7.62 -0.23
N LEU A 353 -9.42 -7.13 0.16
CA LEU A 353 -9.31 -6.08 1.17
C LEU A 353 -9.95 -4.77 0.66
N HIS A 354 -9.70 -4.39 -0.60
CA HIS A 354 -10.31 -3.20 -1.20
C HIS A 354 -11.84 -3.27 -1.22
N MET A 355 -12.42 -4.42 -1.56
CA MET A 355 -13.88 -4.61 -1.52
C MET A 355 -14.46 -4.42 -0.12
N ALA A 356 -13.76 -4.85 0.93
CA ALA A 356 -14.18 -4.60 2.31
C ALA A 356 -14.22 -3.09 2.61
N TYR A 357 -13.16 -2.34 2.24
CA TYR A 357 -13.12 -0.89 2.38
C TYR A 357 -14.15 -0.15 1.51
N TYR A 358 -14.41 -0.62 0.29
CA TYR A 358 -15.45 -0.01 -0.54
C TYR A 358 -16.84 -0.15 0.07
N ASN A 359 -17.14 -1.29 0.71
CA ASN A 359 -18.43 -1.44 1.40
C ASN A 359 -18.50 -0.58 2.68
N LEU A 360 -17.38 -0.34 3.38
CA LEU A 360 -17.33 0.69 4.43
C LEU A 360 -17.66 2.08 3.86
N TRP A 361 -17.03 2.43 2.74
CA TRP A 361 -17.33 3.68 2.04
C TRP A 361 -18.81 3.78 1.67
N ARG A 362 -19.39 2.75 1.05
CA ARG A 362 -20.81 2.73 0.69
C ARG A 362 -21.74 2.96 1.89
N LYS A 363 -21.38 2.41 3.06
CA LYS A 363 -22.16 2.51 4.30
C LYS A 363 -22.09 3.90 4.94
N HIS A 364 -20.90 4.52 4.94
CA HIS A 364 -20.64 5.75 5.69
C HIS A 364 -20.43 7.00 4.79
N SER A 365 -20.41 6.81 3.47
CA SER A 365 -20.05 7.80 2.43
C SER A 365 -18.68 8.45 2.69
N GLY A 366 -17.74 7.63 3.17
CA GLY A 366 -16.38 7.94 3.63
C GLY A 366 -15.86 6.75 4.44
N ILE A 367 -14.56 6.69 4.74
CA ILE A 367 -14.01 5.61 5.57
C ILE A 367 -13.87 6.11 7.00
N PRO A 368 -14.54 5.49 7.98
CA PRO A 368 -14.34 5.82 9.38
C PRO A 368 -12.88 5.57 9.79
N GLU A 369 -12.28 6.48 10.56
CA GLU A 369 -10.90 6.34 11.06
C GLU A 369 -10.62 4.99 11.74
N VAL A 370 -11.59 4.45 12.49
CA VAL A 370 -11.46 3.14 13.13
C VAL A 370 -12.78 2.38 13.05
N TYR A 371 -12.71 1.13 12.62
CA TYR A 371 -13.84 0.22 12.49
C TYR A 371 -13.61 -1.08 13.25
N ASP A 372 -14.57 -1.47 14.09
CA ASP A 372 -14.57 -2.74 14.81
C ASP A 372 -15.24 -3.83 13.97
N THR A 373 -14.45 -4.82 13.58
CA THR A 373 -14.89 -5.93 12.72
C THR A 373 -15.72 -6.98 13.46
N SER A 374 -15.65 -7.05 14.80
CA SER A 374 -16.44 -7.98 15.62
C SER A 374 -17.85 -7.46 15.84
N PHE A 375 -17.98 -6.19 16.21
CA PHE A 375 -19.26 -5.52 16.41
C PHE A 375 -19.86 -4.94 15.13
N LYS A 376 -19.10 -4.97 14.03
CA LYS A 376 -19.47 -4.41 12.72
C LYS A 376 -19.91 -2.94 12.81
N GLN A 377 -19.14 -2.15 13.56
CA GLN A 377 -19.46 -0.75 13.86
C GLN A 377 -18.21 0.13 13.85
N ALA A 378 -18.34 1.34 13.33
CA ALA A 378 -17.32 2.37 13.44
C ALA A 378 -17.19 2.87 14.89
N THR A 379 -15.96 2.96 15.38
CA THR A 379 -15.64 3.48 16.73
C THR A 379 -15.08 4.90 16.66
N SER A 380 -14.41 5.26 15.56
CA SER A 380 -14.03 6.63 15.23
C SER A 380 -14.60 7.00 13.87
N HIS A 381 -15.36 8.10 13.82
CA HIS A 381 -16.19 8.50 12.68
C HIS A 381 -15.62 9.68 11.89
N GLY A 382 -14.40 10.12 12.18
CA GLY A 382 -13.72 11.14 11.39
C GLY A 382 -13.36 10.62 10.00
N TYR A 383 -13.25 11.55 9.04
CA TYR A 383 -12.68 11.34 7.71
C TYR A 383 -12.03 12.65 7.25
N PRO A 384 -10.71 12.82 7.44
CA PRO A 384 -10.01 14.06 7.13
C PRO A 384 -9.58 14.14 5.64
N LEU A 385 -10.35 13.54 4.72
CA LEU A 385 -10.05 13.48 3.27
C LEU A 385 -8.85 12.59 2.90
N ARG A 386 -8.71 11.48 3.63
CA ARG A 386 -7.63 10.50 3.52
C ARG A 386 -7.47 9.86 2.12
N PRO A 387 -6.23 9.66 1.63
CA PRO A 387 -5.97 9.22 0.25
C PRO A 387 -5.90 7.70 0.04
N GLU A 388 -5.65 6.93 1.11
CA GLU A 388 -5.13 5.57 1.03
C GLU A 388 -6.04 4.62 0.22
N PHE A 389 -7.36 4.81 0.35
CA PHE A 389 -8.35 4.04 -0.40
C PHE A 389 -8.35 4.34 -1.90
N ILE A 390 -8.15 5.60 -2.28
CA ILE A 390 -8.12 5.99 -3.69
C ILE A 390 -6.77 5.64 -4.33
N GLU A 391 -5.65 5.73 -3.59
CA GLU A 391 -4.37 5.19 -4.05
C GLU A 391 -4.52 3.72 -4.46
N SER A 392 -5.06 2.90 -3.55
CA SER A 392 -5.37 1.49 -3.81
C SER A 392 -6.33 1.27 -4.98
N THR A 393 -7.36 2.11 -5.11
CA THR A 393 -8.33 2.06 -6.22
C THR A 393 -7.63 2.31 -7.56
N TRP A 394 -6.71 3.28 -7.61
CA TRP A 394 -5.93 3.58 -8.80
C TRP A 394 -5.00 2.42 -9.17
N TYR A 395 -4.20 1.89 -8.24
CA TYR A 395 -3.33 0.73 -8.51
C TYR A 395 -4.12 -0.49 -9.00
N LEU A 396 -5.24 -0.81 -8.36
CA LEU A 396 -6.10 -1.93 -8.78
C LEU A 396 -6.69 -1.71 -10.17
N TYR A 397 -7.11 -0.48 -10.50
CA TYR A 397 -7.55 -0.17 -11.85
C TYR A 397 -6.43 -0.35 -12.87
N ARG A 398 -5.22 0.12 -12.57
CA ARG A 398 -4.04 -0.05 -13.43
C ARG A 398 -3.70 -1.53 -13.67
N ALA A 399 -3.86 -2.38 -12.66
CA ALA A 399 -3.54 -3.80 -12.76
C ALA A 399 -4.63 -4.64 -13.45
N THR A 400 -5.90 -4.25 -13.33
CA THR A 400 -7.04 -5.07 -13.77
C THR A 400 -7.78 -4.52 -14.98
N HIS A 401 -7.72 -3.21 -15.21
CA HIS A 401 -8.58 -2.44 -16.12
C HIS A 401 -10.08 -2.69 -15.92
N ASP A 402 -10.49 -3.15 -14.73
CA ASP A 402 -11.89 -3.43 -14.44
C ASP A 402 -12.65 -2.11 -14.20
N PRO A 403 -13.73 -1.82 -14.96
CA PRO A 403 -14.51 -0.60 -14.80
C PRO A 403 -15.14 -0.42 -13.41
N TYR A 404 -15.22 -1.49 -12.61
CA TYR A 404 -15.60 -1.44 -11.20
C TYR A 404 -14.85 -0.33 -10.43
N TYR A 405 -13.55 -0.19 -10.63
CA TYR A 405 -12.75 0.79 -9.91
C TYR A 405 -13.02 2.24 -10.36
N LEU A 406 -13.44 2.44 -11.61
CA LEU A 406 -13.90 3.76 -12.08
C LEU A 406 -15.23 4.16 -11.42
N GLU A 407 -16.14 3.20 -11.22
CA GLU A 407 -17.40 3.42 -10.49
C GLU A 407 -17.13 3.77 -9.02
N VAL A 408 -16.19 3.07 -8.39
CA VAL A 408 -15.71 3.39 -7.03
C VAL A 408 -15.19 4.82 -6.96
N GLY A 409 -14.29 5.20 -7.89
CA GLY A 409 -13.71 6.54 -7.93
C GLY A 409 -14.75 7.63 -8.17
N GLU A 410 -15.73 7.41 -9.05
CA GLU A 410 -16.78 8.40 -9.33
C GLU A 410 -17.68 8.59 -8.11
N ARG A 411 -17.98 7.50 -7.39
CA ARG A 411 -18.71 7.58 -6.13
C ARG A 411 -17.94 8.38 -5.07
N VAL A 412 -16.65 8.12 -4.91
CA VAL A 412 -15.81 8.87 -3.96
C VAL A 412 -15.77 10.36 -4.31
N LEU A 413 -15.54 10.69 -5.60
CA LEU A 413 -15.54 12.09 -6.05
C LEU A 413 -16.88 12.77 -5.77
N PHE A 414 -17.99 12.08 -6.02
CA PHE A 414 -19.33 12.61 -5.72
C PHE A 414 -19.52 12.89 -4.24
N ASP A 415 -19.14 11.95 -3.37
CA ASP A 415 -19.29 12.10 -1.91
C ASP A 415 -18.42 13.25 -1.38
N ILE A 416 -17.15 13.36 -1.82
CA ILE A 416 -16.26 14.48 -1.44
C ILE A 416 -16.83 15.81 -1.96
N SER A 417 -17.22 15.86 -3.24
CA SER A 417 -17.74 17.09 -3.86
C SER A 417 -19.03 17.59 -3.19
N THR A 418 -19.84 16.68 -2.66
CA THR A 418 -21.14 17.02 -2.05
C THR A 418 -20.99 17.38 -0.57
N ARG A 419 -20.08 16.72 0.14
CA ARG A 419 -19.99 16.77 1.60
C ARG A 419 -18.87 17.63 2.14
N SER A 420 -17.80 17.80 1.37
CA SER A 420 -16.56 18.45 1.80
C SER A 420 -16.24 19.71 1.02
N ASN A 421 -16.82 19.91 -0.16
CA ASN A 421 -16.66 21.15 -0.91
C ASN A 421 -17.44 22.30 -0.22
N VAL A 422 -16.71 23.28 0.29
CA VAL A 422 -17.24 24.48 0.95
C VAL A 422 -16.68 25.73 0.28
N THR A 423 -17.25 26.90 0.58
CA THR A 423 -16.94 28.16 -0.13
C THR A 423 -15.44 28.44 -0.23
N CYS A 424 -14.69 28.19 0.86
CA CYS A 424 -13.28 28.53 0.96
C CYS A 424 -12.35 27.30 0.93
N GLY A 425 -12.74 26.20 0.28
CA GLY A 425 -11.88 25.02 0.09
C GLY A 425 -12.56 23.69 0.38
N LEU A 426 -11.81 22.73 0.93
CA LEU A 426 -12.28 21.37 1.22
C LEU A 426 -12.24 21.08 2.73
N ALA A 427 -13.41 20.95 3.34
CA ALA A 427 -13.53 20.60 4.76
C ALA A 427 -13.38 19.09 4.98
N GLY A 428 -12.53 18.72 5.95
CA GLY A 428 -12.58 17.40 6.57
C GLY A 428 -13.97 17.10 7.16
N ILE A 429 -14.26 15.83 7.43
CA ILE A 429 -15.48 15.41 8.11
C ILE A 429 -15.12 14.96 9.51
N LYS A 430 -15.60 15.68 10.52
CA LYS A 430 -15.41 15.34 11.93
C LYS A 430 -16.25 14.15 12.36
N ASP A 431 -17.48 14.05 11.85
CA ASP A 431 -18.37 12.91 12.11
C ASP A 431 -19.20 12.51 10.88
N LEU A 432 -18.90 11.33 10.33
CA LEU A 432 -19.55 10.76 9.16
C LEU A 432 -21.06 10.51 9.33
N ARG A 433 -21.57 10.34 10.56
CA ARG A 433 -22.99 9.98 10.82
C ARG A 433 -23.92 11.14 10.53
N TYR A 434 -23.50 12.35 10.86
CA TYR A 434 -24.29 13.57 10.74
C TYR A 434 -23.75 14.51 9.66
N ASN A 435 -22.63 14.15 9.04
CA ASN A 435 -21.88 15.02 8.15
C ASN A 435 -21.44 16.32 8.84
N GLU A 436 -20.98 16.22 10.08
CA GLU A 436 -20.38 17.36 10.79
C GLU A 436 -19.01 17.64 10.15
N GLN A 437 -18.85 18.82 9.55
CA GLN A 437 -17.62 19.24 8.89
C GLN A 437 -16.59 19.72 9.92
N ASP A 438 -15.33 19.44 9.65
CA ASP A 438 -14.18 19.97 10.40
C ASP A 438 -13.59 21.18 9.69
N ASP A 439 -13.09 22.15 10.45
CA ASP A 439 -12.53 23.40 9.90
C ASP A 439 -11.03 23.26 9.60
N ARG A 440 -10.68 22.22 8.86
CA ARG A 440 -9.30 21.90 8.48
C ARG A 440 -9.27 21.28 7.08
N MET A 441 -8.35 21.77 6.23
CA MET A 441 -8.00 21.12 4.97
C MET A 441 -6.56 20.62 5.05
N GLU A 442 -6.40 19.30 5.15
CA GLU A 442 -5.08 18.68 5.14
C GLU A 442 -4.42 18.73 3.76
N SER A 443 -3.09 18.87 3.73
CA SER A 443 -2.32 19.01 2.48
C SER A 443 -2.49 17.80 1.55
N PHE A 444 -2.51 16.59 2.12
CA PHE A 444 -2.74 15.32 1.41
C PHE A 444 -4.08 15.21 0.67
N ALA A 445 -5.08 16.04 1.01
CA ALA A 445 -6.29 16.10 0.20
C ALA A 445 -5.97 16.51 -1.24
N LEU A 446 -4.99 17.42 -1.42
CA LEU A 446 -4.54 17.94 -2.71
C LEU A 446 -3.31 17.21 -3.25
N SER A 447 -2.34 16.84 -2.41
CA SER A 447 -1.13 16.14 -2.84
C SER A 447 -1.38 14.65 -3.12
N GLU A 448 -2.46 14.05 -2.60
CA GLU A 448 -2.72 12.62 -2.75
C GLU A 448 -4.14 12.30 -3.21
N THR A 449 -5.18 12.60 -2.42
CA THR A 449 -6.55 12.10 -2.67
C THR A 449 -7.07 12.53 -4.04
N LEU A 450 -6.99 13.83 -4.35
CA LEU A 450 -7.41 14.34 -5.64
C LEU A 450 -6.39 14.04 -6.77
N LYS A 451 -5.11 13.85 -6.44
CA LYS A 451 -4.07 13.42 -7.39
C LYS A 451 -4.37 12.01 -7.92
N TYR A 452 -4.61 11.04 -7.03
CA TYR A 452 -4.95 9.67 -7.42
C TYR A 452 -6.33 9.56 -8.07
N LEU A 453 -7.32 10.34 -7.64
CA LEU A 453 -8.60 10.43 -8.36
C LEU A 453 -8.42 10.96 -9.79
N PHE A 454 -7.56 11.96 -10.00
CA PHE A 454 -7.28 12.48 -11.33
C PHE A 454 -6.62 11.41 -12.20
N LEU A 455 -5.59 10.74 -11.67
CA LEU A 455 -4.88 9.65 -12.37
C LEU A 455 -5.82 8.49 -12.72
N LEU A 456 -6.75 8.12 -11.83
CA LEU A 456 -7.73 7.07 -12.09
C LEU A 456 -8.56 7.32 -13.37
N PHE A 457 -8.89 8.57 -13.67
CA PHE A 457 -9.67 8.93 -14.85
C PHE A 457 -8.84 9.39 -16.06
N ASP A 458 -7.53 9.62 -15.88
CA ASP A 458 -6.61 10.05 -16.93
C ASP A 458 -5.81 8.87 -17.50
N GLU A 459 -6.48 7.94 -18.18
CA GLU A 459 -5.84 6.70 -18.68
C GLU A 459 -4.57 6.93 -19.52
N GLU A 460 -4.54 8.03 -20.28
CA GLU A 460 -3.43 8.41 -21.16
C GLU A 460 -2.34 9.25 -20.47
N ASN A 461 -2.41 9.42 -19.14
CA ASN A 461 -1.38 10.12 -18.39
C ASN A 461 0.00 9.51 -18.67
N PRO A 462 1.05 10.31 -18.96
CA PRO A 462 2.38 9.77 -19.28
C PRO A 462 2.95 8.83 -18.21
N LEU A 463 2.61 9.06 -16.94
CA LEU A 463 3.06 8.22 -15.82
C LEU A 463 2.57 6.77 -15.94
N HIS A 464 1.43 6.54 -16.58
CA HIS A 464 0.87 5.20 -16.76
C HIS A 464 1.65 4.30 -17.74
N LYS A 465 2.54 4.90 -18.53
CA LYS A 465 3.35 4.23 -19.55
C LYS A 465 4.85 4.31 -19.24
N ASP A 466 5.19 4.86 -18.08
CA ASP A 466 6.57 5.02 -17.67
C ASP A 466 7.05 3.71 -17.02
N ASP A 467 7.97 3.01 -17.69
CA ASP A 467 8.60 1.79 -17.18
C ASP A 467 9.94 2.09 -16.46
N SER A 468 10.22 3.37 -16.15
CA SER A 468 11.40 3.75 -15.39
C SER A 468 11.28 3.41 -13.90
N ASN A 469 12.40 3.44 -13.20
CA ASN A 469 12.45 3.25 -11.75
C ASN A 469 11.92 4.52 -11.07
N TYR A 470 10.61 4.65 -11.00
CA TYR A 470 9.94 5.71 -10.25
C TYR A 470 8.96 5.11 -9.23
N VAL A 471 8.69 5.86 -8.17
CA VAL A 471 7.68 5.53 -7.17
C VAL A 471 6.94 6.78 -6.74
N PHE A 472 5.70 6.59 -6.31
CA PHE A 472 5.02 7.54 -5.44
C PHE A 472 5.45 7.26 -4.00
N THR A 473 5.93 8.26 -3.26
CA THR A 473 6.20 8.11 -1.81
C THR A 473 4.89 7.89 -1.03
N THR A 474 5.00 7.70 0.29
CA THR A 474 3.82 7.59 1.18
C THR A 474 2.99 8.88 1.26
N GLU A 475 3.50 10.01 0.74
CA GLU A 475 2.73 11.27 0.59
C GLU A 475 2.45 11.56 -0.90
N GLY A 476 2.48 10.52 -1.74
CA GLY A 476 2.18 10.63 -3.16
C GLY A 476 3.15 11.51 -3.96
N HIS A 477 4.38 11.75 -3.50
CA HIS A 477 5.37 12.47 -4.30
C HIS A 477 6.06 11.57 -5.32
N LEU A 478 6.19 12.04 -6.55
CA LEU A 478 6.89 11.34 -7.62
C LEU A 478 8.41 11.45 -7.46
N LEU A 479 9.07 10.36 -7.08
CA LEU A 479 10.53 10.26 -7.08
C LEU A 479 10.99 9.29 -8.16
N LYS A 480 12.07 9.67 -8.87
CA LYS A 480 12.75 8.83 -9.85
C LYS A 480 14.26 9.01 -9.74
N LEU A 481 15.00 7.93 -9.95
CA LEU A 481 16.46 7.93 -9.99
C LEU A 481 16.95 7.55 -11.38
N GLY A 482 17.75 8.42 -11.99
CA GLY A 482 18.45 8.11 -13.23
C GLY A 482 19.47 6.97 -13.05
N PRO A 483 19.83 6.24 -14.11
CA PRO A 483 20.82 5.15 -14.04
C PRO A 483 22.15 5.55 -13.39
N GLU A 484 22.56 6.81 -13.52
CA GLU A 484 23.76 7.38 -12.91
C GLU A 484 23.73 7.42 -11.37
N HIS A 485 22.54 7.34 -10.77
CA HIS A 485 22.33 7.34 -9.33
C HIS A 485 22.12 5.94 -8.74
N LEU A 486 22.01 4.90 -9.58
CA LEU A 486 21.81 3.51 -9.14
C LEU A 486 23.14 2.86 -8.72
N ARG A 487 23.08 1.96 -7.74
CA ARG A 487 24.25 1.16 -7.33
C ARG A 487 24.25 -0.17 -8.05
N GLU A 488 25.42 -0.56 -8.56
CA GLU A 488 25.57 -1.91 -9.10
C GLU A 488 25.58 -2.96 -7.99
N MET A 489 24.81 -4.03 -8.21
CA MET A 489 24.82 -5.19 -7.33
C MET A 489 26.19 -5.88 -7.35
N SER A 490 26.74 -6.18 -6.17
CA SER A 490 28.06 -6.84 -6.07
C SER A 490 28.11 -8.19 -6.82
N PRO A 491 29.27 -8.60 -7.37
CA PRO A 491 29.41 -9.86 -8.10
C PRO A 491 29.01 -11.09 -7.27
N SER A 492 29.33 -11.09 -5.98
CA SER A 492 28.99 -12.17 -5.05
C SER A 492 27.47 -12.32 -4.88
N ARG A 493 26.74 -11.20 -4.72
CA ARG A 493 25.27 -11.20 -4.62
C ARG A 493 24.63 -11.60 -5.95
N ARG A 494 25.13 -11.06 -7.06
CA ARG A 494 24.67 -11.43 -8.41
C ARG A 494 24.84 -12.93 -8.68
N LYS A 495 25.91 -13.56 -8.17
CA LYS A 495 26.13 -15.00 -8.29
C LYS A 495 25.12 -15.83 -7.49
N LEU A 496 24.73 -15.37 -6.30
CA LEU A 496 23.75 -16.04 -5.43
C LEU A 496 22.31 -15.89 -5.94
N ARG A 497 22.02 -14.86 -6.75
CA ARG A 497 20.69 -14.50 -7.25
C ARG A 497 20.52 -14.70 -8.77
N LYS A 498 21.18 -15.71 -9.35
CA LYS A 498 21.18 -15.92 -10.81
C LYS A 498 19.80 -16.23 -11.43
N ILE A 499 18.82 -16.60 -10.62
CA ILE A 499 17.50 -17.07 -11.07
C ILE A 499 16.41 -16.34 -10.26
N GLU A 500 16.32 -15.03 -10.35
CA GLU A 500 15.16 -14.28 -9.84
C GLU A 500 14.33 -13.80 -11.03
N ASP A 501 13.07 -14.23 -11.09
CA ASP A 501 12.08 -13.68 -12.01
C ASP A 501 11.26 -12.64 -11.22
N HIS A 502 11.49 -11.37 -11.51
CA HIS A 502 10.80 -10.26 -10.86
C HIS A 502 9.52 -9.86 -11.59
N GLN A 503 9.05 -10.64 -12.57
CA GLN A 503 7.78 -10.37 -13.23
C GLN A 503 6.62 -10.79 -12.35
N CYS A 504 5.75 -9.83 -12.05
CA CYS A 504 4.47 -10.12 -11.40
C CYS A 504 3.57 -10.94 -12.34
N PRO A 505 2.77 -11.87 -11.82
CA PRO A 505 1.82 -12.60 -12.64
C PRO A 505 0.78 -11.63 -13.22
N ALA A 506 0.52 -11.73 -14.53
CA ALA A 506 -0.51 -10.94 -15.17
C ALA A 506 -1.89 -11.29 -14.59
N TYR A 507 -2.70 -10.27 -14.28
CA TYR A 507 -4.07 -10.47 -13.81
C TYR A 507 -4.88 -11.27 -14.82
N GLN A 508 -5.60 -12.28 -14.33
CA GLN A 508 -6.56 -13.03 -15.11
C GLN A 508 -7.98 -12.70 -14.63
N PRO A 509 -8.83 -12.11 -15.48
CA PRO A 509 -10.21 -11.82 -15.14
C PRO A 509 -10.99 -13.06 -14.68
N PHE A 510 -11.88 -12.87 -13.71
CA PHE A 510 -12.70 -13.96 -13.21
C PHE A 510 -13.65 -14.49 -14.29
N ARG A 511 -13.76 -15.82 -14.41
CA ARG A 511 -14.62 -16.50 -15.38
C ARG A 511 -15.75 -17.22 -14.67
N SER A 512 -16.98 -16.80 -14.92
CA SER A 512 -18.19 -17.47 -14.44
C SER A 512 -18.59 -18.61 -15.38
N ALA A 513 -18.48 -19.86 -14.93
CA ALA A 513 -18.86 -21.05 -15.70
C ALA A 513 -20.37 -21.34 -15.64
N ARG A 514 -21.01 -21.56 -16.79
CA ARG A 514 -22.38 -22.13 -16.84
C ARG A 514 -22.31 -23.66 -16.66
N GLY A 515 -22.42 -24.14 -15.43
CA GLY A 515 -22.62 -25.57 -15.11
C GLY A 515 -21.45 -26.28 -14.40
N ARG A 516 -21.68 -27.51 -13.93
CA ARG A 516 -20.77 -28.36 -13.11
C ARG A 516 -19.43 -28.74 -13.76
N ARG A 517 -19.08 -28.25 -14.95
CA ARG A 517 -17.80 -28.53 -15.61
C ARG A 517 -16.86 -27.35 -15.44
N VAL A 518 -15.85 -27.54 -14.59
CA VAL A 518 -14.77 -26.60 -14.25
C VAL A 518 -13.70 -26.60 -15.36
N ASN A 519 -14.09 -26.37 -16.60
CA ASN A 519 -13.15 -26.07 -17.68
C ASN A 519 -13.40 -24.65 -18.19
N ASP A 520 -12.34 -24.02 -18.69
CA ASP A 520 -12.12 -22.63 -19.16
C ASP A 520 -13.21 -21.92 -20.00
N SER A 521 -14.37 -22.54 -20.25
CA SER A 521 -15.45 -22.03 -21.10
C SER A 521 -16.44 -21.09 -20.37
N GLY A 522 -15.98 -20.31 -19.39
CA GLY A 522 -16.81 -19.35 -18.64
C GLY A 522 -16.87 -17.95 -19.29
N LEU A 523 -17.93 -17.20 -19.01
CA LEU A 523 -18.01 -15.77 -19.35
C LEU A 523 -17.06 -15.00 -18.43
N VAL A 524 -16.24 -14.13 -19.00
CA VAL A 524 -15.47 -13.16 -18.21
C VAL A 524 -16.47 -12.21 -17.55
N VAL A 525 -16.35 -12.06 -16.24
CA VAL A 525 -17.14 -11.11 -15.45
C VAL A 525 -16.18 -10.22 -14.66
N GLY A 526 -16.63 -9.01 -14.34
CA GLY A 526 -15.83 -8.08 -13.55
C GLY A 526 -15.76 -8.47 -12.07
N ILE A 527 -15.04 -7.68 -11.28
CA ILE A 527 -14.85 -7.88 -9.84
C ILE A 527 -16.18 -8.02 -9.07
N GLN A 528 -17.21 -7.26 -9.44
CA GLN A 528 -18.55 -7.38 -8.84
C GLN A 528 -19.22 -8.74 -9.11
N GLY A 529 -18.83 -9.46 -10.16
CA GLY A 529 -19.37 -10.78 -10.52
C GLY A 529 -18.71 -11.94 -9.79
N ARG A 530 -17.76 -11.68 -8.88
CA ARG A 530 -17.11 -12.72 -8.08
C ARG A 530 -18.09 -13.30 -7.06
N ALA A 531 -17.92 -14.59 -6.76
CA ALA A 531 -18.82 -15.30 -5.83
C ALA A 531 -18.67 -14.84 -4.36
N ASP A 532 -17.52 -14.25 -4.01
CA ASP A 532 -17.20 -13.71 -2.69
C ASP A 532 -17.57 -12.22 -2.53
N ALA A 533 -18.13 -11.58 -3.56
CA ALA A 533 -18.46 -10.15 -3.52
C ALA A 533 -19.53 -9.81 -2.48
N ASP A 534 -20.61 -10.58 -2.45
CA ASP A 534 -21.68 -10.41 -1.46
C ASP A 534 -21.19 -10.63 -0.02
N TYR A 535 -20.19 -11.49 0.18
CA TYR A 535 -19.63 -11.74 1.50
C TYR A 535 -18.97 -10.48 2.07
N SER A 536 -18.22 -9.74 1.25
CA SER A 536 -17.56 -8.49 1.68
C SER A 536 -18.55 -7.43 2.19
N ARG A 537 -19.76 -7.38 1.63
CA ARG A 537 -20.85 -6.49 2.07
C ARG A 537 -21.39 -6.92 3.44
N GLU A 538 -21.57 -8.22 3.65
CA GLU A 538 -22.03 -8.77 4.93
C GLU A 538 -21.02 -8.55 6.06
N LEU A 539 -19.72 -8.56 5.76
CA LEU A 539 -18.66 -8.28 6.74
C LEU A 539 -18.82 -6.90 7.40
N VAL A 540 -19.35 -5.92 6.67
CA VAL A 540 -19.53 -4.56 7.17
C VAL A 540 -20.96 -4.25 7.63
N ALA A 541 -21.84 -5.26 7.68
CA ALA A 541 -23.27 -5.11 7.96
C ALA A 541 -23.91 -4.00 7.11
N LEU A 542 -23.72 -4.07 5.79
CA LEU A 542 -24.36 -3.19 4.81
C LEU A 542 -25.53 -3.94 4.16
N ASP A 543 -26.73 -3.38 4.24
CA ASP A 543 -27.92 -3.97 3.60
C ASP A 543 -27.80 -3.93 2.07
N ALA A 544 -28.39 -4.92 1.40
CA ALA A 544 -28.41 -4.98 -0.05
C ALA A 544 -29.37 -3.93 -0.61
N ASN A 545 -28.99 -3.27 -1.68
CA ASN A 545 -29.88 -2.39 -2.44
C ASN A 545 -30.28 -3.01 -3.79
N GLU A 546 -31.16 -2.34 -4.53
CA GLU A 546 -31.66 -2.82 -5.83
C GLU A 546 -30.53 -2.97 -6.86
N ALA A 547 -29.50 -2.12 -6.82
CA ALA A 547 -28.34 -2.21 -7.71
C ALA A 547 -27.52 -3.48 -7.46
N ASP A 548 -27.37 -3.89 -6.19
CA ASP A 548 -26.66 -5.12 -5.82
C ASP A 548 -27.33 -6.37 -6.43
N SER A 549 -28.66 -6.36 -6.62
CA SER A 549 -29.41 -7.50 -7.18
C SER A 549 -28.99 -7.90 -8.59
N THR A 550 -28.38 -6.97 -9.33
CA THR A 550 -27.88 -7.23 -10.69
C THR A 550 -26.56 -8.00 -10.71
N HIS A 551 -25.85 -8.05 -9.58
CA HIS A 551 -24.55 -8.69 -9.42
C HIS A 551 -24.58 -9.96 -8.57
N TRP A 552 -25.74 -10.31 -8.00
CA TRP A 552 -25.88 -11.52 -7.19
C TRP A 552 -25.48 -12.76 -7.96
N SER A 553 -24.89 -13.70 -7.21
CA SER A 553 -24.68 -15.06 -7.71
C SER A 553 -25.99 -15.61 -8.28
N ARG A 554 -25.97 -16.03 -9.55
CA ARG A 554 -27.17 -16.53 -10.26
C ARG A 554 -27.87 -17.69 -9.56
N SER A 555 -27.18 -18.39 -8.67
CA SER A 555 -27.73 -19.49 -7.89
C SER A 555 -28.42 -19.04 -6.59
N GLY A 556 -28.34 -17.76 -6.22
CA GLY A 556 -28.94 -17.20 -5.01
C GLY A 556 -28.19 -17.54 -3.72
N TRP A 557 -26.97 -18.07 -3.81
CA TRP A 557 -26.13 -18.43 -2.66
C TRP A 557 -24.88 -17.54 -2.61
N CYS A 558 -24.57 -17.00 -1.43
CA CYS A 558 -23.29 -16.37 -1.15
C CYS A 558 -22.23 -17.47 -0.95
N GLU A 559 -21.17 -17.47 -1.75
CA GLU A 559 -20.05 -18.36 -1.50
C GLU A 559 -19.29 -17.84 -0.28
N ARG A 560 -19.28 -18.63 0.80
CA ARG A 560 -18.43 -18.34 1.95
C ARG A 560 -16.97 -18.51 1.52
N PRO A 561 -16.09 -17.53 1.76
CA PRO A 561 -14.68 -17.69 1.47
C PRO A 561 -14.13 -18.91 2.16
N LYS A 562 -13.30 -19.65 1.44
CA LYS A 562 -12.55 -20.77 1.99
C LYS A 562 -11.36 -20.21 2.77
N VAL A 563 -10.89 -21.00 3.73
CA VAL A 563 -9.64 -20.68 4.43
C VAL A 563 -8.50 -20.73 3.40
N GLU A 564 -7.85 -19.59 3.20
CA GLU A 564 -6.72 -19.43 2.29
C GLU A 564 -5.46 -19.21 3.10
N LEU A 565 -4.79 -20.31 3.48
CA LEU A 565 -3.51 -20.22 4.16
C LEU A 565 -2.43 -19.80 3.17
N PHE A 566 -1.85 -18.62 3.40
CA PHE A 566 -0.79 -18.08 2.58
C PHE A 566 0.57 -18.74 2.84
N SER A 567 0.81 -19.19 4.08
CA SER A 567 2.07 -19.81 4.48
C SER A 567 1.87 -20.95 5.45
N TYR A 568 2.81 -21.89 5.46
CA TYR A 568 2.78 -23.09 6.28
C TYR A 568 4.11 -23.29 6.99
N ASP A 569 4.03 -23.73 8.24
CA ASP A 569 5.16 -24.23 9.01
C ASP A 569 4.94 -25.71 9.31
N PHE A 570 5.98 -26.51 9.11
CA PHE A 570 5.97 -27.91 9.50
C PHE A 570 7.38 -28.39 9.82
N ILE A 571 7.48 -29.43 10.63
CA ILE A 571 8.74 -30.09 10.95
C ILE A 571 8.89 -31.29 10.01
N LEU A 572 9.99 -31.33 9.28
CA LEU A 572 10.29 -32.42 8.37
C LEU A 572 10.59 -33.72 9.13
N SER A 573 10.08 -34.83 8.60
CA SER A 573 10.29 -36.18 9.11
C SER A 573 10.24 -37.18 7.96
N PRO A 574 11.18 -38.15 7.88
CA PRO A 574 11.28 -39.03 6.73
C PRO A 574 10.16 -40.05 6.62
N ASN A 575 9.46 -40.35 7.73
CA ASN A 575 8.42 -41.38 7.81
C ASN A 575 7.07 -40.83 8.31
N GLY A 576 6.89 -39.51 8.28
CA GLY A 576 5.67 -38.84 8.75
C GLY A 576 5.45 -38.86 10.28
N LYS A 577 6.36 -39.44 11.07
CA LYS A 577 6.25 -39.42 12.53
C LYS A 577 6.63 -38.05 13.09
N VAL A 578 5.94 -37.63 14.15
CA VAL A 578 6.28 -36.43 14.92
C VAL A 578 7.72 -36.52 15.39
N SER A 579 8.52 -35.54 15.02
CA SER A 579 9.94 -35.42 15.39
C SER A 579 10.15 -34.11 16.15
N PRO A 580 10.99 -34.09 17.20
CA PRO A 580 11.32 -32.85 17.88
C PRO A 580 12.05 -31.90 16.92
N GLU A 581 11.79 -30.60 17.06
CA GLU A 581 12.49 -29.57 16.28
C GLU A 581 13.96 -29.54 16.67
N ASP A 582 14.83 -29.56 15.67
CA ASP A 582 16.24 -29.23 15.81
C ASP A 582 16.38 -27.71 15.68
N LEU A 583 16.52 -27.04 16.83
CA LEU A 583 16.60 -25.58 16.90
C LEU A 583 17.88 -25.02 16.25
N SER A 584 18.93 -25.84 16.08
CA SER A 584 20.21 -25.40 15.53
C SER A 584 20.81 -26.46 14.61
N PRO A 585 20.23 -26.67 13.41
CA PRO A 585 20.73 -27.66 12.47
C PRO A 585 22.18 -27.36 12.10
N SER A 586 23.07 -28.33 12.34
CA SER A 586 24.49 -28.22 12.04
C SER A 586 24.75 -28.07 10.54
N LYS A 587 25.90 -27.50 10.15
CA LYS A 587 26.32 -27.38 8.74
C LYS A 587 26.43 -28.72 8.01
N VAL A 588 26.59 -29.82 8.75
CA VAL A 588 26.62 -31.19 8.20
C VAL A 588 25.21 -31.65 7.86
N LYS A 589 24.21 -31.22 8.64
CA LYS A 589 22.81 -31.56 8.42
C LYS A 589 22.19 -30.72 7.31
N LEU A 590 22.52 -29.42 7.28
CA LEU A 590 22.06 -28.46 6.29
C LEU A 590 23.25 -27.62 5.84
N GLU A 591 23.64 -27.81 4.60
CA GLU A 591 24.81 -27.15 4.00
C GLU A 591 24.37 -26.12 2.96
N PRO A 592 24.89 -24.88 2.99
CA PRO A 592 24.69 -23.93 1.91
C PRO A 592 25.53 -24.32 0.68
N VAL A 593 24.89 -24.37 -0.48
CA VAL A 593 25.52 -24.62 -1.78
C VAL A 593 25.39 -23.39 -2.70
N PRO A 594 26.17 -23.28 -3.80
CA PRO A 594 26.20 -22.06 -4.62
C PRO A 594 24.84 -21.58 -5.16
N ASP A 595 23.89 -22.48 -5.33
CA ASP A 595 22.53 -22.24 -5.83
C ASP A 595 21.43 -22.55 -4.81
N GLY A 596 21.76 -22.71 -3.52
CA GLY A 596 20.76 -22.88 -2.46
C GLY A 596 21.26 -23.68 -1.26
N TYR A 597 20.55 -24.75 -0.90
CA TYR A 597 20.85 -25.56 0.29
C TYR A 597 20.70 -27.05 0.02
N VAL A 598 21.56 -27.86 0.65
CA VAL A 598 21.45 -29.33 0.67
C VAL A 598 21.12 -29.80 2.08
N ILE A 599 20.03 -30.52 2.23
CA ILE A 599 19.62 -31.19 3.47
C ILE A 599 20.10 -32.64 3.42
N GLN A 600 21.04 -33.01 4.29
CA GLN A 600 21.56 -34.38 4.39
C GLN A 600 20.73 -35.26 5.33
N ASN A 601 20.01 -34.64 6.27
CA ASN A 601 19.08 -35.33 7.18
C ASN A 601 17.89 -34.40 7.47
N VAL A 602 16.70 -34.82 7.04
CA VAL A 602 15.49 -33.98 7.11
C VAL A 602 14.88 -33.93 8.51
N THR A 603 15.13 -34.93 9.35
CA THR A 603 14.44 -35.10 10.63
C THR A 603 14.61 -33.88 11.54
N GLY A 604 13.50 -33.26 11.95
CA GLY A 604 13.50 -32.15 12.91
C GLY A 604 13.77 -30.78 12.29
N ILE A 605 13.95 -30.67 10.96
CA ILE A 605 14.12 -29.36 10.32
C ILE A 605 12.75 -28.68 10.18
N ARG A 606 12.56 -27.56 10.89
CA ARG A 606 11.41 -26.69 10.68
C ARG A 606 11.50 -26.03 9.31
N THR A 607 10.49 -26.23 8.48
CA THR A 607 10.41 -25.68 7.12
C THR A 607 9.25 -24.71 7.04
N HIS A 608 9.53 -23.53 6.52
CA HIS A 608 8.55 -22.51 6.20
C HIS A 608 8.37 -22.44 4.69
N ILE A 609 7.13 -22.56 4.22
CA ILE A 609 6.79 -22.38 2.80
C ILE A 609 5.73 -21.30 2.63
N VAL A 610 5.82 -20.58 1.52
CA VAL A 610 4.93 -19.45 1.19
C VAL A 610 4.33 -19.66 -0.18
N GLN A 611 3.03 -19.36 -0.32
CA GLN A 611 2.30 -19.52 -1.58
C GLN A 611 2.86 -18.57 -2.65
N ARG A 612 3.00 -19.08 -3.88
CA ARG A 612 3.35 -18.26 -5.04
C ARG A 612 2.13 -17.51 -5.55
N PHE A 613 2.31 -16.24 -5.93
CA PHE A 613 1.25 -15.40 -6.47
C PHE A 613 0.69 -15.88 -7.82
N ASP A 614 1.47 -16.66 -8.58
CA ASP A 614 1.02 -17.30 -9.82
C ASP A 614 0.03 -18.47 -9.60
N GLY A 615 -0.24 -18.83 -8.34
CA GLY A 615 -1.10 -19.95 -7.97
C GLY A 615 -0.51 -21.33 -8.32
N ARG A 616 0.77 -21.42 -8.70
CA ARG A 616 1.42 -22.66 -9.17
C ARG A 616 2.15 -23.44 -8.09
N GLY A 617 1.98 -23.08 -6.81
CA GLY A 617 2.50 -23.85 -5.68
C GLY A 617 3.06 -22.97 -4.57
N TYR A 618 4.13 -23.46 -3.94
CA TYR A 618 4.76 -22.84 -2.78
C TYR A 618 6.27 -22.80 -2.95
N ASP A 619 6.89 -21.72 -2.47
CA ASP A 619 8.34 -21.60 -2.38
C ASP A 619 8.78 -21.86 -0.94
N VAL A 620 9.89 -22.58 -0.77
CA VAL A 620 10.54 -22.73 0.54
C VAL A 620 11.23 -21.42 0.89
N ARG A 621 10.92 -20.87 2.06
CA ARG A 621 11.45 -19.58 2.53
C ARG A 621 12.36 -19.70 3.75
N LYS A 622 12.16 -20.71 4.60
CA LYS A 622 13.08 -20.99 5.73
C LYS A 622 13.29 -22.48 5.95
N LEU A 623 14.50 -22.81 6.40
CA LEU A 623 14.93 -24.13 6.86
C LEU A 623 15.67 -23.96 8.19
N GLY A 624 14.97 -24.18 9.31
CA GLY A 624 15.45 -23.81 10.64
C GLY A 624 15.70 -22.30 10.71
N HIS A 625 16.93 -21.90 11.03
CA HIS A 625 17.36 -20.51 11.06
C HIS A 625 17.92 -20.00 9.72
N TYR A 626 18.00 -20.85 8.69
CA TYR A 626 18.50 -20.46 7.37
C TYR A 626 17.36 -19.93 6.49
N THR A 627 17.56 -18.75 5.91
CA THR A 627 16.63 -18.16 4.94
C THR A 627 16.93 -18.69 3.53
N VAL A 628 15.88 -19.12 2.84
CA VAL A 628 15.91 -19.57 1.44
C VAL A 628 15.33 -18.45 0.58
N ARG A 629 16.15 -17.90 -0.31
CA ARG A 629 15.77 -16.79 -1.19
C ARG A 629 15.10 -17.29 -2.48
N PRO A 630 14.28 -16.46 -3.13
CA PRO A 630 13.76 -16.77 -4.46
C PRO A 630 14.88 -17.22 -5.42
N GLY A 631 14.61 -18.26 -6.21
CA GLY A 631 15.59 -18.84 -7.13
C GLY A 631 16.58 -19.83 -6.52
N GLN A 632 16.67 -19.90 -5.18
CA GLN A 632 17.49 -20.92 -4.53
C GLN A 632 16.77 -22.27 -4.50
N LEU A 633 17.53 -23.33 -4.75
CA LEU A 633 17.04 -24.70 -4.74
C LEU A 633 17.33 -25.38 -3.40
N VAL A 634 16.38 -26.17 -2.92
CA VAL A 634 16.53 -26.99 -1.72
C VAL A 634 16.66 -28.44 -2.16
N TYR A 635 17.86 -28.98 -2.09
CA TYR A 635 18.17 -30.37 -2.38
C TYR A 635 18.00 -31.20 -1.12
N ILE A 636 17.44 -32.40 -1.27
CA ILE A 636 17.28 -33.34 -0.17
C ILE A 636 18.07 -34.60 -0.50
N ASN A 637 19.11 -34.87 0.27
CA ASN A 637 19.96 -36.05 0.15
C ASN A 637 19.86 -36.90 1.44
N ASP A 638 18.71 -37.53 1.64
CA ASP A 638 18.45 -38.37 2.80
C ASP A 638 17.93 -39.75 2.37
N SER A 639 18.76 -40.78 2.54
CA SER A 639 18.42 -42.16 2.17
C SER A 639 17.21 -42.73 2.93
N SER A 640 16.85 -42.17 4.09
CA SER A 640 15.72 -42.65 4.89
C SER A 640 14.36 -42.38 4.21
N LEU A 641 14.28 -41.39 3.32
CA LEU A 641 13.09 -41.09 2.53
C LEU A 641 12.77 -42.22 1.53
N LEU A 642 13.79 -42.85 0.96
CA LEU A 642 13.64 -43.97 0.03
C LEU A 642 13.22 -45.26 0.77
N LEU A 643 13.78 -45.50 1.96
CA LEU A 643 13.44 -46.65 2.80
C LEU A 643 11.99 -46.57 3.33
N SER A 644 11.50 -45.36 3.60
CA SER A 644 10.11 -45.10 3.98
C SER A 644 9.10 -45.43 2.88
N ALA A 645 9.44 -45.16 1.62
CA ALA A 645 8.58 -45.43 0.48
C ALA A 645 8.43 -46.93 0.16
N ALA A 646 9.39 -47.76 0.60
CA ALA A 646 9.49 -49.18 0.27
C ALA A 646 8.86 -50.14 1.29
N SER A 647 8.27 -49.65 2.40
CA SER A 647 7.74 -50.51 3.47
C SER A 647 6.22 -50.69 3.38
N PRO A 648 5.70 -51.86 2.95
CA PRO A 648 4.26 -52.08 2.81
C PRO A 648 3.69 -52.72 4.08
N SER A 649 3.59 -51.98 5.19
CA SER A 649 2.71 -52.37 6.31
C SER A 649 2.74 -51.36 7.45
N THR A 650 1.76 -50.46 7.47
CA THR A 650 1.00 -50.07 8.67
C THR A 650 -0.21 -49.32 8.17
N ALA A 651 -1.39 -49.61 8.73
CA ALA A 651 -2.68 -49.06 8.35
C ALA A 651 -2.56 -47.64 7.81
N ALA A 652 -2.91 -47.45 6.53
CA ALA A 652 -2.94 -46.15 5.90
C ALA A 652 -3.97 -45.31 6.66
N ILE A 653 -3.49 -44.53 7.63
CA ILE A 653 -4.22 -43.37 8.10
C ILE A 653 -4.31 -42.50 6.85
N GLU A 654 -5.52 -42.35 6.31
CA GLU A 654 -5.80 -41.37 5.26
C GLU A 654 -5.54 -39.98 5.86
N HIS A 655 -4.28 -39.57 5.87
CA HIS A 655 -3.92 -38.19 6.04
C HIS A 655 -4.33 -37.51 4.73
N PHE A 656 -5.48 -36.83 4.75
CA PHE A 656 -5.76 -35.81 3.76
C PHE A 656 -4.62 -34.79 3.83
N GLY A 657 -3.72 -34.85 2.86
CA GLY A 657 -2.59 -33.92 2.80
C GLY A 657 -3.12 -32.50 2.69
N ALA A 658 -2.73 -31.64 3.63
CA ALA A 658 -3.12 -30.22 3.61
C ALA A 658 -2.60 -29.52 2.34
N ILE A 659 -1.52 -30.03 1.74
CA ILE A 659 -0.86 -29.50 0.55
C ILE A 659 -0.34 -30.65 -0.30
N GLN A 660 -0.51 -30.57 -1.61
CA GLN A 660 0.12 -31.48 -2.56
C GLN A 660 1.48 -30.92 -2.98
N LEU A 661 2.56 -31.60 -2.62
CA LEU A 661 3.93 -31.24 -3.00
C LEU A 661 4.37 -32.07 -4.22
N ARG A 662 5.12 -31.44 -5.13
CA ARG A 662 5.76 -32.13 -6.26
C ARG A 662 7.27 -32.15 -6.03
N PHE A 663 7.83 -33.35 -5.90
CA PHE A 663 9.28 -33.55 -5.82
C PHE A 663 9.83 -33.93 -7.19
N TYR A 664 10.96 -33.35 -7.56
CA TYR A 664 11.74 -33.73 -8.73
C TYR A 664 12.91 -34.59 -8.24
N VAL A 665 12.97 -35.83 -8.69
CA VAL A 665 14.04 -36.75 -8.34
C VAL A 665 15.04 -36.75 -9.49
N ASP A 666 16.23 -36.22 -9.24
CA ASP A 666 17.32 -36.29 -10.20
C ASP A 666 18.12 -37.56 -9.92
N ALA A 667 17.99 -38.56 -10.79
CA ALA A 667 18.67 -39.84 -10.66
C ALA A 667 20.09 -39.72 -11.25
N VAL A 668 20.96 -38.94 -10.62
CA VAL A 668 22.39 -38.93 -10.95
C VAL A 668 23.15 -39.46 -9.74
N ASP A 669 23.49 -40.74 -9.80
CA ASP A 669 24.43 -41.38 -8.90
C ASP A 669 25.81 -40.71 -9.04
N THR A 670 26.14 -39.83 -8.09
CA THR A 670 27.39 -39.05 -8.08
C THR A 670 28.63 -39.92 -7.80
N MET A 671 28.49 -41.23 -7.57
CA MET A 671 29.65 -42.13 -7.51
C MET A 671 30.19 -42.56 -8.88
N PHE A 672 29.46 -42.33 -10.00
CA PHE A 672 29.87 -42.85 -11.32
C PHE A 672 30.31 -41.83 -12.38
N THR A 673 30.38 -40.53 -12.08
CA THR A 673 30.82 -39.51 -13.05
C THR A 673 31.98 -38.64 -12.55
N LYS A 674 33.09 -39.30 -12.19
CA LYS A 674 34.41 -38.69 -12.38
C LYS A 674 34.75 -38.71 -13.88
N ASN A 675 34.20 -37.76 -14.63
CA ASN A 675 34.81 -37.08 -15.78
C ASN A 675 33.75 -36.55 -16.77
N SER A 676 33.76 -35.23 -16.92
CA SER A 676 33.23 -34.41 -18.03
C SER A 676 31.88 -33.71 -17.84
N PRO A 677 31.75 -32.47 -18.38
CA PRO A 677 30.68 -31.54 -18.04
C PRO A 677 29.49 -31.72 -18.98
N ALA A 678 28.29 -31.84 -18.44
CA ALA A 678 27.07 -31.73 -19.23
C ALA A 678 26.04 -30.94 -18.42
N ASN A 679 25.89 -29.67 -18.77
CA ASN A 679 24.72 -28.87 -18.46
C ASN A 679 23.51 -29.46 -19.18
N PHE A 680 22.45 -29.84 -18.45
CA PHE A 680 21.11 -29.87 -19.02
C PHE A 680 20.09 -29.44 -17.94
N LYS A 681 19.37 -28.35 -18.22
CA LYS A 681 18.12 -27.95 -17.57
C LYS A 681 16.96 -28.41 -18.46
N ALA A 682 15.90 -28.94 -17.85
CA ALA A 682 14.57 -29.08 -18.45
C ALA A 682 13.59 -28.25 -17.64
#